data_AF-A0A3L7NFI3-F1
#
_entry.id   AF-A0A3L7NFI3-F1
#
_cell.length_a   1.000
_cell.length_b   1.000
_cell.length_c   1.000
_cell.angle_alpha   90.00
_cell.angle_beta   90.00
_cell.angle_gamma   90.00
#
_symmetry.space_group_name_H-M   'P 1'
#
loop_
_entity.id
_entity.type
_entity.pdbx_description
1 polymer ?
#
loop_
_entity_poly.entity_id
_entity_poly.type
_entity_poly.pdbx_seq_one_letter_code
_entity_poly.pdbx_strand_id
1 'polypeptide(L)'
;MPADGRKRIRELMTNRIYIELAIKDVFRLWSASQLQVIIIAGICLPILLLLGLKNGHVADLREDLVTSPVGRQIIFWSLKQGEFLTKEVLRDIQGSIPNVSLIIPESQKLVFIERSEDQGSSEGSSPLTLYSTLPGDPILEQFGAEIGSAAPGARPLILSEPTARALHKNIGDTATLTIKRRFGAEDQEHTLDFKVVGTVASGGESDGFVGFTHLDIMTCLEQYGSGEAVPELSIPAMKSLRAVDQYSQMLLVCFRGQATDLTAKDHAFLAERGLLAEVSTAAEITSLFGILKPEAAKELKFYMLRFSGEQDNPQSVIRDSPELLSRNTEAQDDLLLRWCDPLTVQVNGRDYQIVGLTLPNKRQTGGWIQNFVKPRAPWFTYEESTATPLSVRGPVAVLADLGNKELAFTPTLKASLQPLEQQIDDTEQTTTSLPDDEAVSLGEVSTAYVPVSLLAFITQASRNQVTLDSESKKFVPSSSQVAFTKARLYTATIDDVPLAADLLAKRKYAVLSEVSRIAEIHEQDTSLKMLVAVVALGVFLFGVITVFSVLVDSTDRKKGMIGILRVMGISGSGVFFFLLARAIIIGVMSAAVCCGIGVLLAAVLGKTIAGTEYLAWLPKVHVVLGFNEYLLVTLGAILCAVLGVLMPALKASRLDPFDAIVEGQFH
;
A
#
# COMPACT_ATOMS: atom_id res chain seq x y z
N MET A 1 -13.96 16.15 -72.98
CA MET A 1 -12.74 15.92 -72.15
C MET A 1 -11.98 17.23 -71.97
N PRO A 2 -11.95 17.81 -70.76
CA PRO A 2 -11.34 19.12 -70.51
C PRO A 2 -9.82 19.05 -70.73
N ALA A 3 -9.24 20.15 -71.22
CA ALA A 3 -7.82 20.27 -71.58
C ALA A 3 -6.85 19.90 -70.44
N ASP A 4 -7.31 19.98 -69.19
CA ASP A 4 -6.55 19.68 -67.98
C ASP A 4 -6.27 18.17 -67.79
N GLY A 5 -7.22 17.32 -68.17
CA GLY A 5 -7.04 15.86 -68.15
C GLY A 5 -6.02 15.37 -69.19
N ARG A 6 -5.94 16.03 -70.36
CA ARG A 6 -4.95 15.71 -71.40
C ARG A 6 -3.54 16.15 -71.01
N LYS A 7 -3.38 17.27 -70.29
CA LYS A 7 -2.10 17.68 -69.71
C LYS A 7 -1.60 16.70 -68.66
N ARG A 8 -2.45 16.32 -67.68
CA ARG A 8 -2.12 15.31 -66.66
C ARG A 8 -1.76 13.95 -67.26
N ILE A 9 -2.51 13.48 -68.26
CA ILE A 9 -2.22 12.20 -68.93
C ILE A 9 -0.90 12.26 -69.71
N ARG A 10 -0.59 13.40 -70.34
CA ARG A 10 0.70 13.60 -71.06
C ARG A 10 1.87 13.68 -70.08
N GLU A 11 1.73 14.39 -68.97
CA GLU A 11 2.74 14.43 -67.89
C GLU A 11 2.96 13.06 -67.25
N LEU A 12 1.90 12.27 -67.01
CA LEU A 12 2.00 10.91 -66.49
C LEU A 12 2.71 9.96 -67.49
N MET A 13 2.39 10.05 -68.78
CA MET A 13 3.07 9.27 -69.82
C MET A 13 4.54 9.68 -69.96
N THR A 14 4.85 10.97 -69.89
CA THR A 14 6.21 11.49 -69.94
C THR A 14 7.05 11.10 -68.70
N ASN A 15 6.46 11.12 -67.51
CA ASN A 15 7.11 10.65 -66.28
C ASN A 15 7.40 9.14 -66.32
N ARG A 16 6.49 8.34 -66.89
CA ARG A 16 6.70 6.91 -67.09
C ARG A 16 7.89 6.62 -68.00
N ILE A 17 8.04 7.39 -69.08
CA ILE A 17 9.17 7.25 -70.02
C ILE A 17 10.51 7.55 -69.32
N TYR A 18 10.57 8.59 -68.47
CA TYR A 18 11.79 8.91 -67.73
C TYR A 18 12.19 7.84 -66.72
N ILE A 19 11.21 7.25 -66.02
CA ILE A 19 11.45 6.14 -65.09
C ILE A 19 11.92 4.89 -65.85
N GLU A 20 11.30 4.55 -66.98
CA GLU A 20 11.71 3.41 -67.80
C GLU A 20 13.13 3.60 -68.37
N LEU A 21 13.47 4.82 -68.78
CA LEU A 21 14.82 5.17 -69.21
C LEU A 21 15.81 5.04 -68.04
N ALA A 22 15.45 5.51 -66.84
CA ALA A 22 16.30 5.40 -65.64
C ALA A 22 16.56 3.95 -65.26
N ILE A 23 15.54 3.09 -65.29
CA ILE A 23 15.67 1.65 -65.07
C ILE A 23 16.63 1.04 -66.11
N LYS A 24 16.44 1.35 -67.40
CA LYS A 24 17.32 0.88 -68.47
C LYS A 24 18.77 1.36 -68.28
N ASP A 25 18.99 2.59 -67.81
CA ASP A 25 20.33 3.12 -67.53
C ASP A 25 21.02 2.38 -66.37
N VAL A 26 20.27 2.07 -65.29
CA VAL A 26 20.79 1.30 -64.15
C VAL A 26 21.20 -0.11 -64.57
N PHE A 27 20.37 -0.81 -65.35
CA PHE A 27 20.68 -2.18 -65.78
C PHE A 27 21.76 -2.24 -66.87
N ARG A 28 21.79 -1.27 -67.78
CA ARG A 28 22.79 -1.23 -68.86
C ARG A 28 24.20 -0.99 -68.31
N LEU A 29 24.34 -0.21 -67.26
CA LEU A 29 25.63 0.13 -66.64
C LEU A 29 25.78 -0.54 -65.28
N TRP A 30 25.50 -1.84 -65.28
CA TRP A 30 25.41 -2.67 -64.08
C TRP A 30 26.63 -2.53 -63.15
N SER A 31 27.86 -2.56 -63.69
CA SER A 31 29.08 -2.47 -62.88
C SER A 31 29.21 -1.14 -62.12
N ALA A 32 28.84 -0.01 -62.74
CA ALA A 32 28.90 1.31 -62.09
C ALA A 32 27.77 1.48 -61.07
N SER A 33 26.57 0.97 -61.39
CA SER A 33 25.44 0.98 -60.48
C SER A 33 25.66 0.07 -59.26
N GLN A 34 26.30 -1.08 -59.41
CA GLN A 34 26.67 -1.95 -58.29
C GLN A 34 27.59 -1.25 -57.30
N LEU A 35 28.62 -0.55 -57.79
CA LEU A 35 29.54 0.18 -56.92
C LEU A 35 28.83 1.29 -56.13
N GLN A 36 27.95 2.04 -56.78
CA GLN A 36 27.12 3.06 -56.11
C GLN A 36 26.20 2.42 -55.06
N VAL A 37 25.61 1.27 -55.39
CA VAL A 37 24.75 0.53 -54.46
C VAL A 37 25.54 0.09 -53.23
N ILE A 38 26.74 -0.46 -53.42
CA ILE A 38 27.65 -0.92 -52.35
C ILE A 38 28.12 0.26 -51.47
N ILE A 39 28.47 1.40 -52.07
CA ILE A 39 28.92 2.59 -51.32
C ILE A 39 27.80 3.08 -50.39
N ILE A 40 26.59 3.29 -50.91
CA ILE A 40 25.46 3.77 -50.09
C ILE A 40 25.07 2.73 -49.05
N ALA A 41 25.05 1.44 -49.42
CA ALA A 41 24.77 0.36 -48.48
C ALA A 41 25.82 0.29 -47.36
N GLY A 42 27.11 0.44 -47.69
CA GLY A 42 28.22 0.43 -46.73
C GLY A 42 28.22 1.63 -45.79
N ILE A 43 27.67 2.77 -46.21
CA ILE A 43 27.49 3.96 -45.35
C ILE A 43 26.28 3.78 -44.42
N CYS A 44 25.21 3.16 -44.90
CA CYS A 44 23.99 2.96 -44.12
C CYS A 44 24.08 1.78 -43.14
N LEU A 45 24.86 0.75 -43.46
CA LEU A 45 24.95 -0.48 -42.67
C LEU A 45 25.44 -0.26 -41.23
N PRO A 46 26.51 0.52 -40.96
CA PRO A 46 26.93 0.81 -39.59
C PRO A 46 25.86 1.53 -38.76
N ILE A 47 25.10 2.44 -39.38
CA ILE A 47 24.00 3.15 -38.70
C ILE A 47 22.89 2.16 -38.31
N LEU A 48 22.49 1.30 -39.25
CA LEU A 48 21.48 0.26 -39.00
C LEU A 48 21.90 -0.65 -37.83
N LEU A 49 23.17 -1.07 -37.80
CA LEU A 49 23.71 -1.92 -36.74
C LEU A 49 23.79 -1.20 -35.40
N LEU A 50 24.22 0.07 -35.37
CA LEU A 50 24.26 0.85 -34.13
C LEU A 50 22.86 1.05 -33.53
N LEU A 51 21.85 1.30 -34.36
CA LEU A 51 20.46 1.39 -33.92
C LEU A 51 19.95 0.05 -33.37
N GLY A 52 20.23 -1.05 -34.07
CA GLY A 52 19.86 -2.39 -33.62
C GLY A 52 20.57 -2.81 -32.33
N LEU A 53 21.85 -2.46 -32.19
CA LEU A 53 22.65 -2.72 -30.99
C LEU A 53 22.12 -1.95 -29.78
N LYS A 54 21.81 -0.66 -29.97
CA LYS A 54 21.22 0.18 -28.92
C LYS A 54 19.89 -0.43 -28.44
N ASN A 55 19.01 -0.76 -29.38
CA ASN A 55 17.71 -1.35 -29.04
C ASN A 55 17.86 -2.70 -28.35
N GLY A 56 18.82 -3.53 -28.76
CA GLY A 56 19.10 -4.81 -28.12
C GLY A 56 19.68 -4.66 -26.72
N HIS A 57 20.63 -3.74 -26.50
CA HIS A 57 21.17 -3.47 -25.17
C HIS A 57 20.11 -2.93 -24.20
N VAL A 58 19.27 -1.99 -24.66
CA VAL A 58 18.15 -1.48 -23.86
C VAL A 58 17.10 -2.56 -23.61
N ALA A 59 16.86 -3.46 -24.58
CA ALA A 59 15.98 -4.60 -24.41
C ALA A 59 16.54 -5.58 -23.37
N ASP A 60 17.83 -5.90 -23.41
CA ASP A 60 18.49 -6.78 -22.42
C ASP A 60 18.38 -6.19 -20.99
N LEU A 61 18.72 -4.90 -20.83
CA LEU A 61 18.62 -4.20 -19.54
C LEU A 61 17.17 -4.14 -19.03
N ARG A 62 16.21 -3.95 -19.93
CA ARG A 62 14.78 -3.90 -19.59
C ARG A 62 14.23 -5.29 -19.30
N GLU A 63 14.67 -6.32 -20.02
CA GLU A 63 14.24 -7.72 -19.85
C GLU A 63 14.61 -8.22 -18.45
N ASP A 64 15.82 -7.93 -17.96
CA ASP A 64 16.26 -8.31 -16.61
C ASP A 64 15.34 -7.75 -15.51
N LEU A 65 14.86 -6.51 -15.68
CA LEU A 65 13.98 -5.86 -14.70
C LEU A 65 12.50 -6.15 -14.91
N VAL A 66 12.06 -6.43 -16.13
CA VAL A 66 10.67 -6.80 -16.45
C VAL A 66 10.40 -8.25 -16.05
N THR A 67 11.38 -9.14 -16.23
CA THR A 67 11.26 -10.56 -15.89
C THR A 67 11.22 -10.77 -14.37
N SER A 68 11.84 -9.86 -13.60
CA SER A 68 11.83 -9.93 -12.14
C SER A 68 10.71 -9.08 -11.53
N PRO A 69 9.78 -9.67 -10.74
CA PRO A 69 8.77 -8.94 -9.97
C PRO A 69 9.37 -7.87 -9.04
N VAL A 70 10.62 -8.06 -8.62
CA VAL A 70 11.37 -7.13 -7.77
C VAL A 70 11.57 -5.77 -8.46
N GLY A 71 11.73 -5.75 -9.79
CA GLY A 71 11.91 -4.51 -10.56
C GLY A 71 10.68 -3.58 -10.52
N ARG A 72 9.49 -4.12 -10.23
CA ARG A 72 8.24 -3.37 -10.11
C ARG A 72 7.84 -3.12 -8.65
N GLN A 73 8.65 -3.59 -7.70
CA GLN A 73 8.36 -3.57 -6.28
C GLN A 73 8.87 -2.29 -5.61
N ILE A 74 8.06 -1.73 -4.74
CA ILE A 74 8.39 -0.63 -3.85
C ILE A 74 8.12 -1.09 -2.43
N ILE A 75 9.13 -1.02 -1.56
CA ILE A 75 8.97 -1.31 -0.14
C ILE A 75 8.86 0.02 0.59
N PHE A 76 7.86 0.16 1.46
CA PHE A 76 7.69 1.38 2.24
C PHE A 76 7.33 1.10 3.70
N TRP A 77 7.67 2.04 4.58
CA TRP A 77 7.47 1.94 6.03
C TRP A 77 6.74 3.16 6.60
N SER A 78 5.94 2.91 7.63
CA SER A 78 5.38 3.95 8.49
C SER A 78 6.47 4.55 9.39
N LEU A 79 6.89 5.79 9.15
CA LEU A 79 7.78 6.54 10.05
C LEU A 79 6.99 7.14 11.22
N LYS A 80 7.66 7.64 12.28
CA LYS A 80 7.04 8.34 13.42
C LYS A 80 6.14 9.55 13.05
N GLN A 81 6.22 10.04 11.81
CA GLN A 81 5.41 11.14 11.27
C GLN A 81 4.40 10.71 10.20
N GLY A 82 4.41 9.43 9.78
CA GLY A 82 3.46 8.88 8.82
C GLY A 82 2.28 8.20 9.54
N GLU A 83 1.12 8.14 8.88
CA GLU A 83 -0.02 7.38 9.39
C GLU A 83 0.28 5.88 9.43
N PHE A 84 -0.20 5.22 10.48
CA PHE A 84 -0.10 3.76 10.61
C PHE A 84 -0.72 3.06 9.40
N LEU A 85 -0.05 2.02 8.88
CA LEU A 85 -0.56 1.28 7.73
C LEU A 85 -1.66 0.33 8.20
N THR A 86 -2.89 0.81 8.27
CA THR A 86 -4.06 -0.04 8.46
C THR A 86 -4.59 -0.54 7.12
N LYS A 87 -5.50 -1.52 7.13
CA LYS A 87 -6.13 -2.02 5.89
C LYS A 87 -6.86 -0.91 5.13
N GLU A 88 -7.47 0.05 5.83
CA GLU A 88 -8.14 1.20 5.22
C GLU A 88 -7.14 2.12 4.54
N VAL A 89 -6.08 2.52 5.24
CA VAL A 89 -5.04 3.40 4.69
C VAL A 89 -4.37 2.77 3.46
N LEU A 90 -4.11 1.46 3.48
CA LEU A 90 -3.53 0.76 2.33
C LEU A 90 -4.48 0.74 1.12
N ARG A 91 -5.80 0.60 1.33
CA ARG A 91 -6.80 0.72 0.25
C ARG A 91 -6.84 2.14 -0.31
N ASP A 92 -6.74 3.15 0.55
CA ASP A 92 -6.71 4.55 0.13
C ASP A 92 -5.44 4.88 -0.67
N ILE A 93 -4.29 4.34 -0.27
CA ILE A 93 -3.03 4.44 -1.04
C ILE A 93 -3.20 3.77 -2.41
N GLN A 94 -3.76 2.56 -2.46
CA GLN A 94 -3.97 1.82 -3.72
C GLN A 94 -4.92 2.58 -4.66
N GLY A 95 -5.95 3.24 -4.14
CA GLY A 95 -6.90 4.02 -4.94
C GLY A 95 -6.38 5.39 -5.41
N SER A 96 -5.33 5.92 -4.80
CA SER A 96 -4.85 7.28 -5.06
C SER A 96 -3.57 7.37 -5.89
N ILE A 97 -2.78 6.29 -5.96
CA ILE A 97 -1.59 6.21 -6.83
C ILE A 97 -2.01 5.53 -8.15
N PRO A 98 -1.73 6.12 -9.32
CA PRO A 98 -2.07 5.52 -10.61
C PRO A 98 -1.25 4.23 -10.86
N ASN A 99 -1.83 3.28 -11.60
CA ASN A 99 -1.16 2.07 -12.07
C ASN A 99 -0.57 1.17 -10.96
N VAL A 100 -1.15 1.18 -9.76
CA VAL A 100 -0.81 0.21 -8.71
C VAL A 100 -1.57 -1.10 -8.97
N SER A 101 -0.84 -2.20 -9.07
CA SER A 101 -1.42 -3.54 -9.25
C SER A 101 -1.88 -4.12 -7.91
N LEU A 102 -1.01 -4.09 -6.89
CA LEU A 102 -1.27 -4.73 -5.60
C LEU A 102 -0.44 -4.09 -4.49
N ILE A 103 -0.99 -3.99 -3.28
CA ILE A 103 -0.25 -3.62 -2.07
C ILE A 103 -0.41 -4.74 -1.04
N ILE A 104 0.70 -5.31 -0.60
CA ILE A 104 0.75 -6.38 0.39
C ILE A 104 1.50 -5.85 1.63
N PRO A 105 0.83 -5.66 2.78
CA PRO A 105 1.55 -5.38 4.02
C PRO A 105 2.43 -6.58 4.40
N GLU A 106 3.67 -6.31 4.81
CA GLU A 106 4.56 -7.34 5.33
C GLU A 106 4.20 -7.63 6.78
N SER A 107 3.67 -8.82 7.02
CA SER A 107 3.59 -9.43 8.34
C SER A 107 4.16 -10.84 8.25
N GLN A 108 4.89 -11.22 9.31
CA GLN A 108 5.43 -12.55 9.46
C GLN A 108 5.09 -13.09 10.84
N LYS A 109 4.70 -14.37 10.89
CA LYS A 109 4.43 -15.07 12.15
C LYS A 109 5.13 -16.41 12.20
N LEU A 110 5.75 -16.68 13.34
CA LEU A 110 6.26 -18.00 13.67
C LEU A 110 5.11 -18.85 14.18
N VAL A 111 4.83 -19.95 13.50
CA VAL A 111 3.86 -20.98 13.90
C VAL A 111 4.56 -22.34 13.93
N PHE A 112 3.89 -23.35 14.46
CA PHE A 112 4.44 -24.70 14.53
C PHE A 112 3.59 -25.64 13.68
N ILE A 113 4.20 -26.31 12.72
CA ILE A 113 3.51 -27.29 11.86
C ILE A 113 3.77 -28.71 12.35
N GLU A 114 2.73 -29.54 12.40
CA GLU A 114 2.85 -30.95 12.75
C GLU A 114 3.60 -31.72 11.65
N ARG A 115 4.55 -32.58 12.03
CA ARG A 115 5.19 -33.54 11.12
C ARG A 115 4.33 -34.79 11.03
N SER A 116 4.13 -35.28 9.81
CA SER A 116 3.43 -36.55 9.57
C SER A 116 4.25 -37.72 10.10
N GLU A 117 3.58 -38.67 10.77
CA GLU A 117 4.17 -39.92 11.23
C GLU A 117 4.52 -40.82 10.05
N ASP A 118 5.78 -40.82 9.64
CA ASP A 118 6.34 -41.95 8.92
C ASP A 118 7.74 -42.24 9.49
N GLN A 119 7.83 -43.35 10.22
CA GLN A 119 9.00 -43.94 10.89
C GLN A 119 9.41 -43.40 12.28
N GLY A 120 8.70 -43.89 13.31
CA GLY A 120 9.31 -44.38 14.56
C GLY A 120 10.09 -43.40 15.45
N SER A 121 10.01 -42.09 15.22
CA SER A 121 10.65 -41.09 16.07
C SER A 121 9.73 -39.88 16.29
N SER A 122 9.33 -39.75 17.57
CA SER A 122 8.59 -38.71 18.29
C SER A 122 7.75 -37.67 17.53
N GLU A 123 6.50 -37.50 17.99
CA GLU A 123 5.71 -36.27 17.90
C GLU A 123 6.62 -35.03 17.92
N GLY A 124 6.70 -34.34 16.79
CA GLY A 124 7.62 -33.22 16.63
C GLY A 124 6.99 -32.12 15.80
N SER A 125 6.62 -31.01 16.44
CA SER A 125 6.21 -29.81 15.74
C SER A 125 7.44 -29.07 15.22
N SER A 126 7.41 -28.59 13.98
CA SER A 126 8.51 -27.82 13.40
C SER A 126 8.17 -26.33 13.31
N PRO A 127 9.11 -25.42 13.58
CA PRO A 127 8.89 -24.00 13.39
C PRO A 127 8.69 -23.71 11.89
N LEU A 128 7.60 -23.03 11.56
CA LEU A 128 7.22 -22.57 10.23
C LEU A 128 7.04 -21.05 10.28
N THR A 129 7.76 -20.31 9.45
CA THR A 129 7.54 -18.86 9.29
C THR A 129 6.49 -18.64 8.22
N LEU A 130 5.34 -18.11 8.62
CA LEU A 130 4.28 -17.70 7.71
C LEU A 130 4.46 -16.24 7.28
N TYR A 131 4.30 -15.98 6.00
CA TYR A 131 4.24 -14.65 5.40
C TYR A 131 2.83 -14.34 4.89
N SER A 132 2.44 -13.07 4.94
CA SER A 132 1.21 -12.58 4.30
C SER A 132 1.34 -12.51 2.78
N THR A 133 0.26 -12.85 2.09
CA THR A 133 0.09 -12.63 0.64
C THR A 133 -1.37 -12.31 0.31
N LEU A 134 -1.62 -11.86 -0.92
CA LEU A 134 -2.92 -11.54 -1.47
C LEU A 134 -3.07 -12.17 -2.86
N PRO A 135 -4.32 -12.35 -3.36
CA PRO A 135 -4.53 -12.80 -4.74
C PRO A 135 -3.86 -11.86 -5.74
N GLY A 136 -3.19 -12.42 -6.74
CA GLY A 136 -2.43 -11.66 -7.74
C GLY A 136 -1.03 -11.21 -7.29
N ASP A 137 -0.44 -11.86 -6.27
CA ASP A 137 0.93 -11.58 -5.81
C ASP A 137 1.95 -11.91 -6.93
N PRO A 138 2.62 -10.90 -7.52
CA PRO A 138 3.50 -11.12 -8.67
C PRO A 138 4.72 -12.00 -8.37
N ILE A 139 5.15 -12.09 -7.11
CA ILE A 139 6.25 -12.98 -6.73
C ILE A 139 5.79 -14.43 -6.77
N LEU A 140 4.61 -14.74 -6.23
CA LEU A 140 4.09 -16.10 -6.20
C LEU A 140 3.67 -16.59 -7.61
N GLU A 141 3.07 -15.70 -8.40
CA GLU A 141 2.70 -15.98 -9.79
C GLU A 141 3.90 -16.38 -10.65
N GLN A 142 5.07 -15.75 -10.44
CA GLN A 142 6.30 -16.10 -11.16
C GLN A 142 6.68 -17.58 -10.95
N PHE A 143 6.39 -18.12 -9.77
CA PHE A 143 6.63 -19.52 -9.43
C PHE A 143 5.42 -20.43 -9.67
N GLY A 144 4.38 -19.94 -10.34
CA GLY A 144 3.18 -20.70 -10.67
C GLY A 144 2.28 -21.02 -9.48
N ALA A 145 2.43 -20.31 -8.36
CA ALA A 145 1.58 -20.46 -7.19
C ALA A 145 0.63 -19.26 -7.07
N GLU A 146 -0.65 -19.54 -6.84
CA GLU A 146 -1.66 -18.52 -6.63
C GLU A 146 -2.44 -18.82 -5.35
N ILE A 147 -2.72 -17.77 -4.58
CA ILE A 147 -3.65 -17.86 -3.46
C ILE A 147 -5.01 -17.35 -3.95
N GLY A 148 -6.00 -18.23 -4.02
CA GLY A 148 -7.36 -17.84 -4.41
C GLY A 148 -7.98 -16.88 -3.38
N SER A 149 -9.05 -16.19 -3.79
CA SER A 149 -9.90 -15.43 -2.85
C SER A 149 -10.36 -16.38 -1.74
N ALA A 150 -9.97 -16.11 -0.49
CA ALA A 150 -10.38 -16.92 0.63
C ALA A 150 -11.90 -16.79 0.79
N ALA A 151 -12.66 -17.84 0.43
CA ALA A 151 -14.03 -17.96 0.89
C ALA A 151 -14.06 -17.81 2.43
N PRO A 152 -15.12 -17.26 3.04
CA PRO A 152 -15.18 -17.10 4.49
C PRO A 152 -14.85 -18.41 5.22
N GLY A 153 -13.79 -18.41 6.04
CA GLY A 153 -13.31 -19.59 6.76
C GLY A 153 -12.32 -20.50 6.01
N ALA A 154 -12.05 -20.26 4.73
CA ALA A 154 -11.02 -20.97 3.98
C ALA A 154 -9.63 -20.55 4.46
N ARG A 155 -8.75 -21.53 4.68
CA ARG A 155 -7.39 -21.31 5.19
C ARG A 155 -6.34 -21.82 4.20
N PRO A 156 -6.13 -21.12 3.05
CA PRO A 156 -5.14 -21.52 2.07
C PRO A 156 -3.72 -21.34 2.61
N LEU A 157 -2.86 -22.31 2.32
CA LEU A 157 -1.44 -22.32 2.66
C LEU A 157 -0.62 -22.67 1.42
N ILE A 158 0.38 -21.85 1.13
CA ILE A 158 1.40 -22.15 0.12
C ILE A 158 2.69 -22.45 0.87
N LEU A 159 3.35 -23.56 0.56
CA LEU A 159 4.60 -23.95 1.22
C LEU A 159 5.79 -23.77 0.27
N SER A 160 6.97 -23.48 0.81
CA SER A 160 8.17 -23.60 -0.02
C SER A 160 8.42 -25.07 -0.38
N GLU A 161 8.98 -25.35 -1.57
CA GLU A 161 9.30 -26.72 -2.00
C GLU A 161 10.13 -27.51 -0.98
N PRO A 162 11.20 -26.95 -0.36
CA PRO A 162 11.94 -27.65 0.70
C PRO A 162 11.06 -28.01 1.90
N THR A 163 10.16 -27.10 2.29
CA THR A 163 9.22 -27.32 3.41
C THR A 163 8.21 -28.40 3.09
N ALA A 164 7.59 -28.34 1.90
CA ALA A 164 6.63 -29.35 1.46
C ALA A 164 7.25 -30.75 1.37
N ARG A 165 8.48 -30.85 0.86
CA ARG A 165 9.24 -32.11 0.81
C ARG A 165 9.59 -32.63 2.20
N ALA A 166 10.09 -31.76 3.10
CA ALA A 166 10.48 -32.14 4.45
C ALA A 166 9.30 -32.55 5.34
N LEU A 167 8.09 -32.06 5.03
CA LEU A 167 6.86 -32.39 5.74
C LEU A 167 6.01 -33.46 5.04
N HIS A 168 6.46 -33.95 3.88
CA HIS A 168 5.72 -34.90 3.03
C HIS A 168 4.28 -34.45 2.71
N LYS A 169 4.08 -33.15 2.44
CA LYS A 169 2.77 -32.56 2.09
C LYS A 169 2.69 -32.21 0.61
N ASN A 170 1.59 -32.61 -0.03
CA ASN A 170 1.29 -32.30 -1.43
C ASN A 170 0.18 -31.24 -1.54
N ILE A 171 0.02 -30.70 -2.74
CA ILE A 171 -1.10 -29.80 -3.06
C ILE A 171 -2.43 -30.55 -2.86
N GLY A 172 -3.32 -29.99 -2.07
CA GLY A 172 -4.60 -30.57 -1.68
C GLY A 172 -4.63 -31.13 -0.26
N ASP A 173 -3.47 -31.40 0.35
CA ASP A 173 -3.37 -31.95 1.69
C ASP A 173 -3.72 -30.90 2.77
N THR A 174 -4.13 -31.39 3.94
CA THR A 174 -4.33 -30.55 5.12
C THR A 174 -3.06 -30.53 5.97
N ALA A 175 -2.67 -29.33 6.39
CA ALA A 175 -1.55 -29.06 7.28
C ALA A 175 -2.08 -28.43 8.58
N THR A 176 -1.78 -29.07 9.70
CA THR A 176 -2.20 -28.63 11.03
C THR A 176 -1.14 -27.67 11.59
N LEU A 177 -1.55 -26.43 11.86
CA LEU A 177 -0.67 -25.38 12.40
C LEU A 177 -1.07 -25.04 13.84
N THR A 178 -0.11 -25.12 14.74
CA THR A 178 -0.23 -24.70 16.14
C THR A 178 0.34 -23.29 16.30
N ILE A 179 -0.51 -22.38 16.76
CA ILE A 179 -0.17 -21.01 17.11
C ILE A 179 -0.04 -20.91 18.63
N LYS A 180 0.98 -20.19 19.09
CA LYS A 180 1.26 -20.01 20.52
C LYS A 180 1.21 -18.53 20.86
N ARG A 181 0.59 -18.17 21.98
CA ARG A 181 0.61 -16.82 22.53
C ARG A 181 0.93 -16.84 24.02
N ARG A 182 1.60 -15.79 24.48
CA ARG A 182 1.97 -15.58 25.88
C ARG A 182 1.62 -14.17 26.31
N PHE A 183 0.91 -14.04 27.42
CA PHE A 183 0.67 -12.75 28.07
C PHE A 183 0.91 -12.89 29.58
N GLY A 184 1.91 -12.17 30.09
CA GLY A 184 2.37 -12.34 31.47
C GLY A 184 2.85 -13.78 31.75
N ALA A 185 2.12 -14.48 32.63
CA ALA A 185 2.43 -15.84 33.07
C ALA A 185 1.54 -16.92 32.40
N GLU A 186 0.57 -16.53 31.56
CA GLU A 186 -0.31 -17.46 30.85
C GLU A 186 0.26 -17.76 29.46
N ASP A 187 0.44 -19.04 29.16
CA ASP A 187 0.73 -19.57 27.83
C ASP A 187 -0.51 -20.28 27.28
N GLN A 188 -0.86 -20.02 26.03
CA GLN A 188 -1.95 -20.69 25.33
C GLN A 188 -1.47 -21.16 23.96
N GLU A 189 -1.91 -22.36 23.58
CA GLU A 189 -1.72 -22.93 22.27
C GLU A 189 -3.09 -23.16 21.63
N HIS A 190 -3.18 -22.93 20.32
CA HIS A 190 -4.38 -23.21 19.55
C HIS A 190 -3.98 -23.81 18.22
N THR A 191 -4.76 -24.77 17.74
CA THR A 191 -4.45 -25.55 16.55
C THR A 191 -5.48 -25.27 15.47
N LEU A 192 -5.00 -25.03 14.24
CA LEU A 192 -5.81 -24.65 13.10
C LEU A 192 -5.40 -25.47 11.87
N ASP A 193 -6.39 -26.00 11.16
CA ASP A 193 -6.16 -26.73 9.92
C ASP A 193 -6.09 -25.76 8.73
N PHE A 194 -5.06 -25.93 7.91
CA PHE A 194 -4.84 -25.19 6.67
C PHE A 194 -4.82 -26.13 5.47
N LYS A 195 -5.36 -25.70 4.33
CA LYS A 195 -5.31 -26.47 3.09
C LYS A 195 -4.13 -26.02 2.24
N VAL A 196 -3.25 -26.96 1.87
CA VAL A 196 -2.12 -26.69 0.98
C VAL A 196 -2.65 -26.47 -0.44
N VAL A 197 -2.54 -25.24 -0.96
CA VAL A 197 -3.05 -24.88 -2.29
C VAL A 197 -1.96 -24.79 -3.36
N GLY A 198 -0.70 -24.68 -2.95
CA GLY A 198 0.42 -24.56 -3.87
C GLY A 198 1.77 -24.75 -3.19
N THR A 199 2.81 -24.95 -4.00
CA THR A 199 4.20 -25.00 -3.55
C THR A 199 5.05 -24.06 -4.39
N VAL A 200 6.01 -23.36 -3.77
CA VAL A 200 6.86 -22.36 -4.43
C VAL A 200 8.32 -22.74 -4.33
N ALA A 201 9.04 -22.69 -5.46
CA ALA A 201 10.49 -22.84 -5.45
C ALA A 201 11.12 -21.64 -4.71
N SER A 202 11.86 -21.90 -3.64
CA SER A 202 12.62 -20.86 -2.94
C SER A 202 13.97 -20.68 -3.63
N GLY A 203 14.25 -19.49 -4.18
CA GLY A 203 15.48 -19.16 -4.89
C GLY A 203 16.72 -18.92 -4.00
N GLY A 204 16.65 -19.28 -2.71
CA GLY A 204 17.77 -19.14 -1.77
C GLY A 204 17.71 -20.15 -0.65
N GLU A 205 18.88 -20.47 -0.10
CA GLU A 205 19.09 -21.26 1.12
C GLU A 205 18.54 -20.51 2.34
N SER A 206 17.22 -20.34 2.43
CA SER A 206 16.59 -20.10 3.73
C SER A 206 16.52 -21.44 4.43
N ASP A 207 17.40 -21.64 5.42
CA ASP A 207 17.57 -22.88 6.20
C ASP A 207 16.36 -23.22 7.11
N GLY A 208 15.20 -22.59 6.88
CA GLY A 208 13.99 -22.69 7.69
C GLY A 208 12.75 -23.02 6.88
N PHE A 209 11.73 -23.57 7.55
CA PHE A 209 10.44 -23.82 6.92
C PHE A 209 9.68 -22.52 6.70
N VAL A 210 9.19 -22.33 5.47
CA VAL A 210 8.54 -21.11 5.02
C VAL A 210 7.19 -21.45 4.39
N GLY A 211 6.18 -20.66 4.73
CA GLY A 211 4.87 -20.71 4.10
C GLY A 211 4.25 -19.32 3.89
N PHE A 212 3.25 -19.25 3.03
CA PHE A 212 2.49 -18.04 2.71
C PHE A 212 1.00 -18.32 2.92
N THR A 213 0.29 -17.34 3.50
CA THR A 213 -1.16 -17.43 3.70
C THR A 213 -1.83 -16.08 3.44
N HIS A 214 -3.16 -16.07 3.35
CA HIS A 214 -3.92 -14.88 3.03
C HIS A 214 -3.78 -13.82 4.13
N LEU A 215 -3.70 -12.54 3.75
CA LEU A 215 -3.56 -11.40 4.66
C LEU A 215 -4.60 -11.39 5.79
N ASP A 216 -5.86 -11.74 5.50
CA ASP A 216 -6.91 -11.76 6.52
C ASP A 216 -6.62 -12.76 7.65
N ILE A 217 -6.09 -13.93 7.30
CA ILE A 217 -5.66 -14.93 8.29
C ILE A 217 -4.45 -14.41 9.04
N MET A 218 -3.48 -13.80 8.36
CA MET A 218 -2.34 -13.20 9.04
C MET A 218 -2.78 -12.12 10.06
N THR A 219 -3.80 -11.33 9.71
CA THR A 219 -4.40 -10.34 10.62
C THR A 219 -5.02 -11.01 11.85
N CYS A 220 -5.74 -12.12 11.67
CA CYS A 220 -6.25 -12.94 12.77
C CYS A 220 -5.12 -13.44 13.69
N LEU A 221 -4.00 -13.88 13.12
CA LEU A 221 -2.85 -14.38 13.87
C LEU A 221 -2.12 -13.27 14.63
N GLU A 222 -2.06 -12.06 14.09
CA GLU A 222 -1.56 -10.87 14.78
C GLU A 222 -2.45 -10.52 15.99
N GLN A 223 -3.78 -10.46 15.79
CA GLN A 223 -4.76 -10.24 16.86
C GLN A 223 -4.64 -11.30 17.96
N TYR A 224 -4.53 -12.58 17.58
CA TYR A 224 -4.30 -13.68 18.53
C TYR A 224 -3.04 -13.47 19.36
N GLY A 225 -1.92 -13.10 18.71
CA GLY A 225 -0.64 -12.83 19.35
C GLY A 225 -0.70 -11.69 20.38
N SER A 226 -1.53 -10.67 20.12
CA SER A 226 -1.79 -9.57 21.05
C SER A 226 -2.67 -9.95 22.25
N GLY A 227 -3.19 -11.19 22.30
CA GLY A 227 -4.07 -11.68 23.35
C GLY A 227 -5.55 -11.32 23.17
N GLU A 228 -5.89 -10.63 22.08
CA GLU A 228 -7.25 -10.23 21.74
C GLU A 228 -8.13 -11.47 21.41
N ALA A 229 -9.45 -11.26 21.41
CA ALA A 229 -10.39 -12.24 20.87
C ALA A 229 -10.33 -12.22 19.34
N VAL A 230 -10.46 -13.39 18.72
CA VAL A 230 -10.49 -13.56 17.26
C VAL A 230 -11.80 -14.27 16.89
N PRO A 231 -12.91 -13.52 16.69
CA PRO A 231 -14.22 -14.10 16.43
C PRO A 231 -14.26 -14.95 15.15
N GLU A 232 -13.51 -14.55 14.14
CA GLU A 232 -13.41 -15.23 12.83
C GLU A 232 -12.85 -16.66 12.95
N LEU A 233 -12.06 -16.92 14.00
CA LEU A 233 -11.50 -18.23 14.33
C LEU A 233 -12.19 -18.87 15.54
N SER A 234 -13.23 -18.23 16.09
CA SER A 234 -13.90 -18.65 17.34
C SER A 234 -12.93 -18.80 18.53
N ILE A 235 -11.93 -17.90 18.62
CA ILE A 235 -10.95 -17.90 19.71
C ILE A 235 -11.27 -16.77 20.69
N PRO A 236 -11.48 -17.05 22.00
CA PRO A 236 -11.73 -16.01 22.99
C PRO A 236 -10.47 -15.20 23.32
N ALA A 237 -10.68 -14.02 23.92
CA ALA A 237 -9.58 -13.21 24.46
C ALA A 237 -8.88 -13.93 25.60
N MET A 238 -7.61 -13.58 25.86
CA MET A 238 -6.90 -14.17 26.98
C MET A 238 -7.54 -13.76 28.31
N LYS A 239 -7.61 -14.69 29.28
CA LYS A 239 -8.27 -14.46 30.58
C LYS A 239 -7.66 -13.30 31.37
N SER A 240 -6.35 -13.11 31.22
CA SER A 240 -5.56 -12.02 31.79
C SER A 240 -5.73 -10.68 31.05
N LEU A 241 -6.15 -10.68 29.78
CA LEU A 241 -6.42 -9.46 29.04
C LEU A 241 -7.69 -8.81 29.60
N ARG A 242 -7.57 -7.55 30.02
CA ARG A 242 -8.69 -6.73 30.49
C ARG A 242 -8.55 -5.34 29.91
N ALA A 243 -9.67 -4.76 29.50
CA ALA A 243 -9.71 -3.34 29.20
C ALA A 243 -9.36 -2.53 30.47
N VAL A 244 -8.66 -1.42 30.28
CA VAL A 244 -8.38 -0.47 31.35
C VAL A 244 -9.54 0.51 31.43
N ASP A 245 -9.99 0.81 32.63
CA ASP A 245 -11.00 1.82 32.86
C ASP A 245 -10.43 3.22 32.62
N GLN A 246 -11.09 3.99 31.76
CA GLN A 246 -10.69 5.33 31.35
C GLN A 246 -11.73 6.35 31.79
N TYR A 247 -11.25 7.45 32.35
CA TYR A 247 -12.08 8.52 32.91
C TYR A 247 -11.68 9.85 32.28
N SER A 248 -12.66 10.60 31.80
CA SER A 248 -12.45 11.96 31.28
C SER A 248 -12.50 13.02 32.39
N GLN A 249 -13.02 12.66 33.57
CA GLN A 249 -13.22 13.57 34.69
C GLN A 249 -12.89 12.89 36.02
N MET A 250 -12.60 13.69 37.04
CA MET A 250 -12.49 13.23 38.42
C MET A 250 -13.26 14.17 39.35
N LEU A 251 -13.86 13.61 40.39
CA LEU A 251 -14.56 14.37 41.41
C LEU A 251 -13.69 14.47 42.66
N LEU A 252 -13.22 15.66 42.98
CA LEU A 252 -12.50 15.95 44.21
C LEU A 252 -13.48 16.47 45.27
N VAL A 253 -13.44 15.87 46.45
CA VAL A 253 -14.26 16.23 47.61
C VAL A 253 -13.33 16.59 48.76
N CYS A 254 -13.52 17.77 49.34
CA CYS A 254 -12.76 18.22 50.49
C CYS A 254 -13.65 18.96 51.49
N PHE A 255 -13.15 19.19 52.70
CA PHE A 255 -13.88 19.99 53.69
C PHE A 255 -13.85 21.47 53.35
N ARG A 256 -14.95 22.16 53.63
CA ARG A 256 -15.07 23.60 53.43
C ARG A 256 -14.28 24.35 54.52
N GLY A 257 -13.23 25.08 54.15
CA GLY A 257 -12.44 25.89 55.08
C GLY A 257 -11.15 26.47 54.45
N GLN A 258 -10.59 27.53 55.03
CA GLN A 258 -9.40 28.20 54.48
C GLN A 258 -8.12 27.33 54.42
N ALA A 259 -8.07 26.25 55.21
CA ALA A 259 -6.93 25.31 55.27
C ALA A 259 -7.25 23.90 54.71
N THR A 260 -8.49 23.66 54.31
CA THR A 260 -8.98 22.35 53.85
C THR A 260 -9.50 22.37 52.41
N ASP A 261 -9.54 23.56 51.81
CA ASP A 261 -9.96 23.81 50.44
C ASP A 261 -8.75 23.88 49.49
N LEU A 262 -8.97 23.69 48.19
CA LEU A 262 -7.92 23.81 47.18
C LEU A 262 -7.32 25.22 47.20
N THR A 263 -6.00 25.28 47.39
CA THR A 263 -5.22 26.52 47.41
C THR A 263 -4.84 26.96 45.99
N ALA A 264 -4.37 28.19 45.84
CA ALA A 264 -3.84 28.68 44.56
C ALA A 264 -2.67 27.82 44.03
N LYS A 265 -1.88 27.22 44.92
CA LYS A 265 -0.80 26.29 44.54
C LYS A 265 -1.36 24.98 43.98
N ASP A 266 -2.43 24.45 44.57
CA ASP A 266 -3.08 23.24 44.08
C ASP A 266 -3.65 23.43 42.68
N HIS A 267 -4.30 24.58 42.46
CA HIS A 267 -4.76 24.96 41.13
C HIS A 267 -3.60 25.08 40.12
N ALA A 268 -2.44 25.62 40.52
CA ALA A 268 -1.26 25.67 39.66
C ALA A 268 -0.68 24.26 39.38
N PHE A 269 -0.59 23.41 40.39
CA PHE A 269 -0.12 22.02 40.27
C PHE A 269 -0.99 21.19 39.31
N LEU A 270 -2.30 21.36 39.38
CA LEU A 270 -3.26 20.74 38.47
C LEU A 270 -3.13 21.31 37.05
N ALA A 271 -3.01 22.64 36.92
CA ALA A 271 -2.85 23.30 35.63
C ALA A 271 -1.56 22.90 34.89
N GLU A 272 -0.45 22.67 35.60
CA GLU A 272 0.80 22.14 35.03
C GLU A 272 0.62 20.75 34.38
N ARG A 273 -0.37 19.97 34.84
CA ARG A 273 -0.76 18.68 34.25
C ARG A 273 -1.86 18.80 33.21
N GLY A 274 -2.27 20.03 32.90
CA GLY A 274 -3.38 20.32 32.01
C GLY A 274 -4.74 20.05 32.62
N LEU A 275 -4.90 20.03 33.94
CA LEU A 275 -6.18 19.85 34.63
C LEU A 275 -6.72 21.18 35.19
N LEU A 276 -8.01 21.44 35.00
CA LEU A 276 -8.78 22.51 35.61
C LEU A 276 -9.68 21.94 36.69
N ALA A 277 -9.71 22.59 37.85
CA ALA A 277 -10.63 22.30 38.94
C ALA A 277 -11.76 23.33 38.97
N GLU A 278 -12.97 22.92 38.63
CA GLU A 278 -14.17 23.77 38.64
C GLU A 278 -15.05 23.41 39.85
N VAL A 279 -15.51 24.41 40.60
CA VAL A 279 -16.43 24.17 41.72
C VAL A 279 -17.78 23.69 41.17
N SER A 280 -18.22 22.51 41.58
CA SER A 280 -19.54 22.00 41.22
C SER A 280 -20.59 22.47 42.21
N THR A 281 -21.61 23.18 41.72
CA THR A 281 -22.77 23.64 42.50
C THR A 281 -24.04 22.85 42.19
N ALA A 282 -23.97 21.85 41.30
CA ALA A 282 -25.12 21.03 40.94
C ALA A 282 -25.62 20.23 42.15
N ALA A 283 -26.94 20.32 42.43
CA ALA A 283 -27.57 19.62 43.55
C ALA A 283 -27.39 18.09 43.47
N GLU A 284 -27.39 17.54 42.26
CA GLU A 284 -27.13 16.12 41.99
C GLU A 284 -25.73 15.70 42.43
N ILE A 285 -24.69 16.45 42.05
CA ILE A 285 -23.30 16.12 42.38
C ILE A 285 -23.03 16.33 43.88
N THR A 286 -23.50 17.45 44.44
CA THR A 286 -23.29 17.79 45.86
C THR A 286 -24.02 16.85 46.84
N SER A 287 -25.09 16.18 46.39
CA SER A 287 -25.76 15.12 47.15
C SER A 287 -25.28 13.70 46.81
N LEU A 288 -24.34 13.56 45.85
CA LEU A 288 -23.99 12.30 45.18
C LEU A 288 -25.24 11.50 44.78
N PHE A 289 -26.14 12.16 44.05
CA PHE A 289 -27.43 11.62 43.58
C PHE A 289 -28.35 11.15 44.72
N GLY A 290 -28.26 11.78 45.88
CA GLY A 290 -29.12 11.52 47.04
C GLY A 290 -28.54 10.53 48.05
N ILE A 291 -27.30 10.08 47.87
CA ILE A 291 -26.57 9.18 48.79
C ILE A 291 -26.09 9.89 50.05
N LEU A 292 -25.69 11.16 49.95
CA LEU A 292 -25.20 11.92 51.10
C LEU A 292 -26.36 12.48 51.95
N LYS A 293 -26.11 12.58 53.26
CA LYS A 293 -26.95 13.30 54.22
C LYS A 293 -26.98 14.80 53.85
N PRO A 294 -28.09 15.52 54.12
CA PRO A 294 -28.21 16.93 53.80
C PRO A 294 -27.16 17.83 54.51
N GLU A 295 -26.61 17.36 55.63
CA GLU A 295 -25.51 18.03 56.37
C GLU A 295 -24.22 18.12 55.54
N ALA A 296 -23.95 17.15 54.67
CA ALA A 296 -22.75 17.07 53.85
C ALA A 296 -22.60 18.29 52.91
N ALA A 297 -23.71 18.83 52.40
CA ALA A 297 -23.69 19.99 51.50
C ALA A 297 -23.20 21.29 52.19
N LYS A 298 -23.27 21.35 53.53
CA LYS A 298 -22.78 22.50 54.31
C LYS A 298 -21.29 22.38 54.63
N GLU A 299 -20.82 21.17 54.89
CA GLU A 299 -19.45 20.89 55.35
C GLU A 299 -18.47 20.54 54.24
N LEU A 300 -18.95 20.03 53.10
CA LEU A 300 -18.11 19.58 51.99
C LEU A 300 -18.13 20.57 50.83
N LYS A 301 -17.06 20.54 50.03
CA LYS A 301 -16.92 21.24 48.77
C LYS A 301 -16.53 20.23 47.69
N PHE A 302 -17.15 20.38 46.51
CA PHE A 302 -16.97 19.48 45.38
C PHE A 302 -16.33 20.22 44.23
N TYR A 303 -15.27 19.64 43.68
CA TYR A 303 -14.57 20.13 42.50
C TYR A 303 -14.61 19.07 41.41
N MET A 304 -14.97 19.48 40.20
CA MET A 304 -14.86 18.65 39.02
C MET A 304 -13.53 18.96 38.33
N LEU A 305 -12.68 17.94 38.19
CA LEU A 305 -11.42 18.02 37.47
C LEU A 305 -11.63 17.62 36.01
N ARG A 306 -11.20 18.47 35.06
CA ARG A 306 -11.29 18.27 33.61
C ARG A 306 -10.03 18.79 32.91
N PHE A 307 -9.77 18.44 31.64
CA PHE A 307 -8.62 18.98 30.92
C PHE A 307 -8.77 20.47 30.53
N SER A 308 -7.67 21.22 30.57
CA SER A 308 -7.53 22.64 30.22
C SER A 308 -7.08 22.79 28.75
N GLY A 309 -7.96 23.22 27.84
CA GLY A 309 -7.56 23.66 26.50
C GLY A 309 -8.01 22.79 25.31
N GLU A 310 -7.77 23.36 24.12
CA GLU A 310 -8.37 23.11 22.79
C GLU A 310 -9.23 21.84 22.60
N GLN A 311 -10.55 22.12 22.60
CA GLN A 311 -11.68 21.30 22.21
C GLN A 311 -11.78 19.97 22.93
N ASP A 312 -12.79 19.82 23.80
CA ASP A 312 -13.90 18.84 23.70
C ASP A 312 -13.58 17.50 23.01
N ASN A 313 -12.35 17.02 23.13
CA ASN A 313 -11.89 15.79 22.55
C ASN A 313 -12.39 14.76 23.55
N PRO A 314 -13.47 14.04 23.23
CA PRO A 314 -14.11 13.16 24.20
C PRO A 314 -13.15 12.06 24.65
N GLN A 315 -12.05 11.86 23.92
CA GLN A 315 -10.99 10.89 24.17
C GLN A 315 -9.86 11.40 25.08
N SER A 316 -9.92 12.63 25.61
CA SER A 316 -8.97 13.07 26.64
C SER A 316 -9.24 12.30 27.94
N VAL A 317 -8.27 11.50 28.38
CA VAL A 317 -8.37 10.61 29.53
C VAL A 317 -7.38 11.03 30.59
N ILE A 318 -7.84 11.20 31.83
CA ILE A 318 -6.99 11.48 32.97
C ILE A 318 -6.28 10.19 33.35
N ARG A 319 -4.96 10.16 33.12
CA ARG A 319 -4.11 8.97 33.37
C ARG A 319 -3.50 8.95 34.77
N ASP A 320 -3.44 10.10 35.43
CA ASP A 320 -2.93 10.20 36.79
C ASP A 320 -3.83 9.42 37.76
N SER A 321 -3.21 8.73 38.73
CA SER A 321 -3.98 8.02 39.75
C SER A 321 -4.59 9.01 40.75
N PRO A 322 -5.79 8.74 41.28
CA PRO A 322 -6.39 9.58 42.33
C PRO A 322 -5.47 9.80 43.53
N GLU A 323 -4.72 8.77 43.92
CA GLU A 323 -3.77 8.82 45.03
C GLU A 323 -2.57 9.73 44.76
N LEU A 324 -2.08 9.77 43.51
CA LEU A 324 -0.97 10.66 43.13
C LEU A 324 -1.39 12.13 43.21
N LEU A 325 -2.60 12.43 42.74
CA LEU A 325 -3.13 13.79 42.78
C LEU A 325 -3.41 14.22 44.23
N SER A 326 -4.09 13.39 45.03
CA SER A 326 -4.42 13.67 46.45
C SER A 326 -3.18 13.81 47.34
N ARG A 327 -2.10 13.07 47.08
CA ARG A 327 -0.85 13.21 47.87
C ARG A 327 -0.10 14.52 47.62
N ASN A 328 -0.35 15.16 46.49
CA ASN A 328 0.42 16.30 46.02
C ASN A 328 -0.34 17.62 46.09
N THR A 329 -1.61 17.57 46.46
CA THR A 329 -2.44 18.71 46.85
C THR A 329 -2.24 19.02 48.34
N GLU A 330 -2.22 20.31 48.69
CA GLU A 330 -2.11 20.81 50.07
C GLU A 330 -3.49 20.78 50.81
N ALA A 331 -4.56 20.41 50.10
CA ALA A 331 -5.91 20.29 50.67
C ALA A 331 -5.99 19.16 51.71
N GLN A 332 -6.27 19.51 52.96
CA GLN A 332 -6.34 18.55 54.06
C GLN A 332 -7.55 17.60 53.90
N ASP A 333 -7.29 16.29 54.00
CA ASP A 333 -8.28 15.21 53.91
C ASP A 333 -9.06 15.17 52.58
N ASP A 334 -8.43 15.56 51.47
CA ASP A 334 -9.07 15.48 50.15
C ASP A 334 -9.34 14.02 49.69
N LEU A 335 -10.45 13.86 48.98
CA LEU A 335 -10.88 12.59 48.40
C LEU A 335 -11.09 12.79 46.91
N LEU A 336 -10.25 12.15 46.10
CA LEU A 336 -10.39 12.09 44.66
C LEU A 336 -11.08 10.80 44.24
N LEU A 337 -12.26 10.95 43.65
CA LEU A 337 -13.04 9.87 43.06
C LEU A 337 -12.88 9.91 41.53
N ARG A 338 -12.72 8.73 40.93
CA ARG A 338 -12.88 8.57 39.49
C ARG A 338 -14.33 8.90 39.13
N TRP A 339 -14.57 9.62 38.03
CA TRP A 339 -15.90 10.09 37.68
C TRP A 339 -16.22 9.89 36.20
N CYS A 340 -17.47 9.49 35.93
CA CYS A 340 -18.06 9.45 34.60
C CYS A 340 -19.38 10.20 34.64
N ASP A 341 -19.73 10.88 33.55
CA ASP A 341 -21.03 11.53 33.47
C ASP A 341 -22.16 10.48 33.55
N PRO A 342 -23.25 10.75 34.29
CA PRO A 342 -24.36 9.82 34.39
C PRO A 342 -24.98 9.52 33.02
N LEU A 343 -25.33 8.26 32.78
CA LEU A 343 -25.98 7.85 31.54
C LEU A 343 -27.50 7.83 31.73
N THR A 344 -28.24 8.52 30.86
CA THR A 344 -29.71 8.48 30.86
C THR A 344 -30.18 7.40 29.89
N VAL A 345 -31.01 6.48 30.36
CA VAL A 345 -31.56 5.36 29.58
C VAL A 345 -33.08 5.37 29.68
N GLN A 346 -33.76 5.30 28.54
CA GLN A 346 -35.21 5.19 28.50
C GLN A 346 -35.64 3.71 28.55
N VAL A 347 -36.42 3.34 29.57
CA VAL A 347 -37.02 2.00 29.70
C VAL A 347 -38.53 2.16 29.87
N ASN A 348 -39.31 1.50 29.01
CA ASN A 348 -40.79 1.56 29.03
C ASN A 348 -41.38 3.00 29.04
N GLY A 349 -40.70 3.96 28.39
CA GLY A 349 -41.14 5.36 28.32
C GLY A 349 -40.86 6.19 29.58
N ARG A 350 -40.08 5.66 30.52
CA ARG A 350 -39.56 6.37 31.69
C ARG A 350 -38.05 6.54 31.58
N ASP A 351 -37.56 7.69 32.02
CA ASP A 351 -36.13 8.00 32.04
C ASP A 351 -35.51 7.51 33.34
N TYR A 352 -34.45 6.71 33.20
CA TYR A 352 -33.63 6.23 34.31
C TYR A 352 -32.22 6.78 34.17
N GLN A 353 -31.64 7.19 35.30
CA GLN A 353 -30.27 7.70 35.32
C GLN A 353 -29.36 6.66 35.96
N ILE A 354 -28.31 6.26 35.24
CA ILE A 354 -27.30 5.32 35.69
C ILE A 354 -26.08 6.11 36.17
N VAL A 355 -25.77 5.96 37.45
CA VAL A 355 -24.68 6.68 38.12
C VAL A 355 -23.60 5.68 38.54
N GLY A 356 -22.36 5.94 38.12
CA GLY A 356 -21.19 5.14 38.51
C GLY A 356 -20.62 5.66 39.82
N LEU A 357 -20.79 4.93 40.92
CA LEU A 357 -20.28 5.38 42.22
C LEU A 357 -19.60 4.26 43.01
N THR A 358 -18.30 4.46 43.25
CA THR A 358 -17.48 3.62 44.10
C THR A 358 -16.82 4.49 45.17
N LEU A 359 -16.96 4.14 46.45
CA LEU A 359 -16.44 4.91 47.59
C LEU A 359 -15.43 4.08 48.43
N PRO A 360 -14.46 4.75 49.10
CA PRO A 360 -13.53 4.09 50.03
C PRO A 360 -14.23 3.54 51.27
N ASN A 361 -13.67 2.47 51.84
CA ASN A 361 -14.00 1.94 53.17
C ASN A 361 -13.52 2.88 54.29
N LYS A 362 -14.12 2.84 55.49
CA LYS A 362 -13.70 3.68 56.65
C LYS A 362 -12.21 3.60 57.00
N ARG A 363 -11.55 2.48 56.65
CA ARG A 363 -10.13 2.22 56.91
C ARG A 363 -9.19 2.71 55.80
N GLN A 364 -9.74 3.13 54.67
CA GLN A 364 -8.98 3.60 53.50
C GLN A 364 -8.88 5.13 53.51
N THR A 365 -7.92 5.68 52.79
CA THR A 365 -7.80 7.13 52.57
C THR A 365 -9.10 7.69 52.01
N GLY A 366 -9.60 8.79 52.58
CA GLY A 366 -10.90 9.36 52.23
C GLY A 366 -12.12 8.60 52.77
N GLY A 367 -11.93 7.55 53.58
CA GLY A 367 -13.00 6.77 54.21
C GLY A 367 -13.90 7.57 55.16
N TRP A 368 -13.49 8.80 55.52
CA TRP A 368 -14.29 9.76 56.30
C TRP A 368 -15.61 10.12 55.61
N ILE A 369 -15.67 10.03 54.26
CA ILE A 369 -16.88 10.33 53.48
C ILE A 369 -18.07 9.46 53.91
N GLN A 370 -17.81 8.26 54.43
CA GLN A 370 -18.86 7.35 54.90
C GLN A 370 -19.67 7.88 56.09
N ASN A 371 -19.13 8.82 56.86
CA ASN A 371 -19.88 9.44 57.97
C ASN A 371 -21.04 10.31 57.44
N PHE A 372 -20.89 10.82 56.21
CA PHE A 372 -21.85 11.63 55.49
C PHE A 372 -22.81 10.82 54.60
N VAL A 373 -22.59 9.51 54.43
CA VAL A 373 -23.47 8.65 53.64
C VAL A 373 -24.71 8.25 54.45
N LYS A 374 -25.89 8.27 53.82
CA LYS A 374 -27.15 7.83 54.45
C LYS A 374 -27.11 6.32 54.76
N PRO A 375 -27.72 5.86 55.86
CA PRO A 375 -27.87 4.44 56.14
C PRO A 375 -28.56 3.72 54.97
N ARG A 376 -28.03 2.55 54.56
CA ARG A 376 -28.56 1.73 53.45
C ARG A 376 -28.56 2.39 52.05
N ALA A 377 -27.79 3.47 51.86
CA ALA A 377 -27.64 4.06 50.53
C ALA A 377 -26.97 3.07 49.55
N PRO A 378 -27.42 3.02 48.28
CA PRO A 378 -26.85 2.12 47.27
C PRO A 378 -25.54 2.67 46.68
N TRP A 379 -24.39 2.20 47.15
CA TRP A 379 -23.05 2.53 46.61
C TRP A 379 -22.15 1.29 46.63
N PHE A 380 -20.99 1.31 45.97
CA PHE A 380 -20.05 0.17 45.94
C PHE A 380 -18.72 0.46 46.62
N THR A 381 -18.15 -0.52 47.31
CA THR A 381 -16.75 -0.42 47.75
C THR A 381 -15.78 -0.71 46.60
N TYR A 382 -14.50 -0.33 46.75
CA TYR A 382 -13.46 -0.70 45.77
C TYR A 382 -13.31 -2.23 45.63
N GLU A 383 -13.47 -2.97 46.72
CA GLU A 383 -13.43 -4.44 46.73
C GLU A 383 -14.63 -5.04 45.96
N GLU A 384 -15.84 -4.54 46.22
CA GLU A 384 -17.04 -5.00 45.50
C GLU A 384 -17.01 -4.65 44.01
N SER A 385 -16.49 -3.47 43.67
CA SER A 385 -16.36 -3.01 42.28
C SER A 385 -15.42 -3.90 41.45
N THR A 386 -14.45 -4.55 42.10
CA THR A 386 -13.52 -5.48 41.46
C THR A 386 -14.02 -6.92 41.47
N ALA A 387 -14.68 -7.36 42.56
CA ALA A 387 -15.23 -8.71 42.69
C ALA A 387 -16.49 -8.93 41.82
N THR A 388 -17.35 -7.92 41.71
CA THR A 388 -18.64 -7.97 41.00
C THR A 388 -18.83 -6.78 40.07
N PRO A 389 -18.03 -6.69 38.98
CA PRO A 389 -17.99 -5.49 38.12
C PRO A 389 -19.28 -5.25 37.30
N LEU A 390 -20.17 -6.25 37.20
CA LEU A 390 -21.43 -6.15 36.44
C LEU A 390 -22.66 -5.96 37.35
N SER A 391 -22.45 -5.60 38.62
CA SER A 391 -23.54 -5.42 39.59
C SER A 391 -24.27 -4.09 39.43
N VAL A 392 -25.55 -4.08 39.75
CA VAL A 392 -26.42 -2.89 39.74
C VAL A 392 -27.17 -2.84 41.07
N ARG A 393 -27.18 -1.67 41.72
CA ARG A 393 -27.91 -1.41 42.97
C ARG A 393 -28.90 -0.26 42.75
N GLY A 394 -30.06 -0.30 43.37
CA GLY A 394 -31.06 0.76 43.23
C GLY A 394 -32.37 0.40 43.93
N PRO A 395 -33.36 1.31 43.92
CA PRO A 395 -34.68 1.02 44.45
C PRO A 395 -35.32 -0.17 43.72
N VAL A 396 -36.07 -1.01 44.44
CA VAL A 396 -36.66 -2.25 43.89
C VAL A 396 -37.52 -1.99 42.65
N ALA A 397 -38.27 -0.88 42.62
CA ALA A 397 -39.06 -0.47 41.45
C ALA A 397 -38.19 -0.25 40.19
N VAL A 398 -36.99 0.31 40.37
CA VAL A 398 -36.04 0.60 39.28
C VAL A 398 -35.43 -0.70 38.74
N LEU A 399 -35.01 -1.59 39.65
CA LEU A 399 -34.42 -2.87 39.28
C LEU A 399 -35.42 -3.82 38.61
N ALA A 400 -36.68 -3.81 39.05
CA ALA A 400 -37.75 -4.62 38.46
C ALA A 400 -38.08 -4.18 37.02
N ASP A 401 -38.11 -2.87 36.75
CA ASP A 401 -38.33 -2.33 35.40
C ASP A 401 -37.14 -2.60 34.46
N LEU A 402 -35.91 -2.48 34.96
CA LEU A 402 -34.68 -2.78 34.20
C LEU A 402 -34.56 -4.27 33.84
N GLY A 403 -35.02 -5.19 34.70
CA GLY A 403 -34.96 -6.64 34.46
C GLY A 403 -35.93 -7.15 33.38
N ASN A 404 -36.99 -6.39 33.08
CA ASN A 404 -38.10 -6.81 32.22
C ASN A 404 -37.91 -6.57 30.72
N LYS A 405 -36.89 -5.81 30.30
CA LYS A 405 -36.58 -5.61 28.88
C LYS A 405 -35.27 -6.30 28.51
N GLU A 406 -35.25 -6.93 27.34
CA GLU A 406 -34.03 -7.22 26.57
C GLU A 406 -33.35 -5.89 26.18
N LEU A 407 -32.83 -5.15 27.16
CA LEU A 407 -31.66 -4.34 26.88
C LEU A 407 -30.55 -5.36 26.58
N ALA A 408 -29.83 -5.16 25.48
CA ALA A 408 -28.79 -6.05 24.95
C ALA A 408 -27.56 -6.17 25.89
N PHE A 409 -27.80 -6.61 27.12
CA PHE A 409 -26.85 -6.96 28.14
C PHE A 409 -26.82 -8.48 28.20
N THR A 410 -25.63 -9.07 28.11
CA THR A 410 -25.42 -10.51 28.14
C THR A 410 -26.15 -11.20 29.31
N PRO A 411 -26.50 -12.50 29.21
CA PRO A 411 -27.19 -13.26 30.25
C PRO A 411 -26.53 -13.19 31.65
N THR A 412 -25.25 -12.83 31.70
CA THR A 412 -24.47 -12.57 32.91
C THR A 412 -24.92 -11.36 33.73
N LEU A 413 -25.34 -10.27 33.08
CA LEU A 413 -25.74 -9.03 33.75
C LEU A 413 -27.16 -9.15 34.36
N LYS A 414 -27.99 -9.97 33.73
CA LYS A 414 -29.33 -10.33 34.25
C LYS A 414 -29.25 -11.11 35.56
N ALA A 415 -28.16 -11.87 35.76
CA ALA A 415 -27.88 -12.63 36.98
C ALA A 415 -27.24 -11.79 38.11
N SER A 416 -26.73 -10.59 37.83
CA SER A 416 -26.10 -9.69 38.82
C SER A 416 -27.02 -8.58 39.34
N LEU A 417 -28.29 -8.57 38.92
CA LEU A 417 -29.35 -7.75 39.51
C LEU A 417 -29.70 -8.29 40.90
N GLN A 418 -29.11 -7.74 41.95
CA GLN A 418 -29.48 -8.09 43.33
C GLN A 418 -30.61 -7.17 43.82
N PRO A 419 -31.81 -7.70 44.14
CA PRO A 419 -32.79 -6.95 44.89
C PRO A 419 -32.28 -6.71 46.32
N LEU A 420 -32.62 -5.54 46.89
CA LEU A 420 -32.49 -5.27 48.33
C LEU A 420 -33.50 -6.15 49.08
N GLU A 421 -33.13 -7.37 49.47
CA GLU A 421 -33.95 -8.20 50.37
C GLU A 421 -33.55 -8.00 51.84
N GLN A 422 -34.58 -7.83 52.68
CA GLN A 422 -34.52 -7.74 54.13
C GLN A 422 -33.93 -9.03 54.73
N GLN A 423 -32.88 -8.91 55.56
CA GLN A 423 -32.68 -9.84 56.66
C GLN A 423 -33.31 -9.23 57.91
N ILE A 424 -34.53 -9.69 58.23
CA ILE A 424 -35.07 -9.63 59.59
C ILE A 424 -34.46 -10.83 60.30
N ASP A 425 -33.60 -10.59 61.28
CA ASP A 425 -33.16 -11.62 62.20
C ASP A 425 -34.23 -11.74 63.29
N ASP A 426 -34.75 -12.95 63.48
CA ASP A 426 -35.81 -13.27 64.41
C ASP A 426 -35.29 -13.17 65.85
N THR A 427 -35.48 -12.02 66.51
CA THR A 427 -35.63 -12.02 67.97
C THR A 427 -36.44 -10.82 68.46
N GLU A 428 -37.53 -11.15 69.14
CA GLU A 428 -38.40 -10.32 69.99
C GLU A 428 -39.51 -9.47 69.33
N GLN A 429 -40.74 -9.85 69.70
CA GLN A 429 -42.00 -9.15 69.52
C GLN A 429 -41.93 -7.73 70.10
N THR A 430 -42.55 -6.75 69.43
CA THR A 430 -43.80 -6.07 69.87
C THR A 430 -44.03 -4.84 69.00
N THR A 431 -45.27 -4.72 68.53
CA THR A 431 -45.90 -3.58 67.85
C THR A 431 -45.41 -2.19 68.27
N THR A 432 -45.08 -1.36 67.29
CA THR A 432 -45.64 0.00 67.14
C THR A 432 -45.33 0.55 65.76
N SER A 433 -46.40 0.97 65.09
CA SER A 433 -46.41 1.82 63.90
C SER A 433 -45.36 2.93 63.97
N LEU A 434 -44.49 3.02 62.96
CA LEU A 434 -43.82 4.26 62.62
C LEU A 434 -44.60 4.96 61.50
N PRO A 435 -44.68 6.30 61.53
CA PRO A 435 -45.67 7.09 60.82
C PRO A 435 -45.34 7.18 59.33
N ASP A 436 -46.40 7.31 58.53
CA ASP A 436 -46.37 8.05 57.28
C ASP A 436 -45.77 9.44 57.55
N ASP A 437 -44.47 9.62 57.32
CA ASP A 437 -43.82 10.93 57.10
C ASP A 437 -42.31 10.74 56.87
N GLU A 438 -41.98 10.48 55.61
CA GLU A 438 -40.81 10.97 54.86
C GLU A 438 -40.66 10.13 53.59
N ALA A 439 -41.75 10.06 52.82
CA ALA A 439 -41.64 9.91 51.38
C ALA A 439 -40.97 11.19 50.88
N VAL A 440 -39.64 11.21 50.88
CA VAL A 440 -38.88 12.25 50.18
C VAL A 440 -39.25 12.11 48.71
N SER A 441 -40.10 13.02 48.26
CA SER A 441 -40.42 13.25 46.85
C SER A 441 -39.13 13.66 46.13
N LEU A 442 -38.38 12.68 45.65
CA LEU A 442 -37.36 12.86 44.63
C LEU A 442 -38.10 13.04 43.30
N GLY A 443 -37.96 14.22 42.70
CA GLY A 443 -38.56 14.53 41.41
C GLY A 443 -38.13 13.55 40.32
N GLU A 444 -39.13 12.98 39.65
CA GLU A 444 -39.21 12.43 38.29
C GLU A 444 -38.11 11.52 37.68
N VAL A 445 -36.94 11.33 38.28
CA VAL A 445 -35.88 10.47 37.71
C VAL A 445 -35.51 9.35 38.67
N SER A 446 -35.73 8.12 38.23
CA SER A 446 -35.40 6.91 38.98
C SER A 446 -33.92 6.56 38.78
N THR A 447 -33.09 6.69 39.82
CA THR A 447 -31.63 6.48 39.74
C THR A 447 -31.23 5.03 40.03
N ALA A 448 -30.36 4.47 39.19
CA ALA A 448 -29.68 3.20 39.41
C ALA A 448 -28.17 3.44 39.57
N TYR A 449 -27.54 2.65 40.43
CA TYR A 449 -26.13 2.78 40.79
C TYR A 449 -25.35 1.58 40.30
N VAL A 450 -24.19 1.83 39.71
CA VAL A 450 -23.26 0.82 39.21
C VAL A 450 -21.84 1.11 39.71
N PRO A 451 -20.94 0.11 39.72
CA PRO A 451 -19.52 0.38 39.90
C PRO A 451 -19.05 1.43 38.88
N VAL A 452 -18.21 2.38 39.30
CA VAL A 452 -17.77 3.46 38.41
C VAL A 452 -17.00 2.93 37.19
N SER A 453 -16.28 1.82 37.37
CA SER A 453 -15.58 1.11 36.29
C SER A 453 -16.54 0.53 35.24
N LEU A 454 -17.74 0.07 35.64
CA LEU A 454 -18.75 -0.42 34.71
C LEU A 454 -19.27 0.70 33.81
N LEU A 455 -19.60 1.86 34.39
CA LEU A 455 -20.05 3.01 33.63
C LEU A 455 -18.95 3.52 32.67
N ALA A 456 -17.69 3.48 33.11
CA ALA A 456 -16.54 3.79 32.26
C ALA A 456 -16.44 2.82 31.06
N PHE A 457 -16.61 1.51 31.27
CA PHE A 457 -16.59 0.53 30.19
C PHE A 457 -17.79 0.66 29.25
N ILE A 458 -19.00 0.95 29.75
CA ILE A 458 -20.18 1.22 28.92
C ILE A 458 -19.92 2.44 28.02
N THR A 459 -19.33 3.50 28.59
CA THR A 459 -18.96 4.70 27.84
C THR A 459 -17.92 4.39 26.76
N GLN A 460 -16.89 3.60 27.07
CA GLN A 460 -15.89 3.16 26.09
C GLN A 460 -16.50 2.25 25.00
N ALA A 461 -17.43 1.37 25.36
CA ALA A 461 -18.13 0.50 24.42
C ALA A 461 -19.00 1.29 23.45
N SER A 462 -19.66 2.36 23.90
CA SER A 462 -20.41 3.28 23.03
C SER A 462 -19.53 3.96 21.96
N ARG A 463 -18.22 4.04 22.21
CA ARG A 463 -17.20 4.58 21.31
C ARG A 463 -16.45 3.50 20.54
N ASN A 464 -16.90 2.25 20.62
CA ASN A 464 -16.28 1.09 19.98
C ASN A 464 -14.78 0.92 20.34
N GLN A 465 -14.41 1.19 21.60
CA GLN A 465 -13.05 1.02 22.14
C GLN A 465 -12.89 -0.26 22.97
N VAL A 466 -14.02 -0.81 23.43
CA VAL A 466 -14.07 -1.98 24.31
C VAL A 466 -15.28 -2.82 23.91
N THR A 467 -15.10 -4.13 23.88
CA THR A 467 -16.17 -5.10 23.63
C THR A 467 -16.31 -6.02 24.84
N LEU A 468 -17.54 -6.44 25.12
CA LEU A 468 -17.80 -7.47 26.13
C LEU A 468 -17.62 -8.84 25.51
N ASP A 469 -16.59 -9.57 25.94
CA ASP A 469 -16.40 -10.94 25.50
C ASP A 469 -17.45 -11.86 26.16
N SER A 470 -18.22 -12.56 25.33
CA SER A 470 -19.33 -13.40 25.77
C SER A 470 -18.87 -14.62 26.57
N GLU A 471 -17.69 -15.16 26.28
CA GLU A 471 -17.16 -16.34 26.97
C GLU A 471 -16.50 -15.96 28.30
N SER A 472 -15.58 -14.99 28.29
CA SER A 472 -14.87 -14.58 29.51
C SER A 472 -15.70 -13.65 30.40
N LYS A 473 -16.81 -13.11 29.90
CA LYS A 473 -17.71 -12.17 30.60
C LYS A 473 -16.99 -10.92 31.11
N LYS A 474 -15.93 -10.51 30.41
CA LYS A 474 -15.09 -9.36 30.73
C LYS A 474 -15.06 -8.37 29.59
N PHE A 475 -14.87 -7.10 29.94
CA PHE A 475 -14.56 -6.06 28.98
C PHE A 475 -13.12 -6.21 28.50
N VAL A 476 -12.97 -6.38 27.19
CA VAL A 476 -11.68 -6.48 26.50
C VAL A 476 -11.58 -5.34 25.50
N PRO A 477 -10.37 -4.84 25.18
CA PRO A 477 -10.20 -3.85 24.12
C PRO A 477 -10.88 -4.36 22.85
N SER A 478 -11.69 -3.52 22.20
CA SER A 478 -12.20 -3.84 20.87
C SER A 478 -11.01 -3.96 19.94
N SER A 479 -11.02 -4.96 19.05
CA SER A 479 -9.83 -5.30 18.27
C SER A 479 -9.15 -4.08 17.68
N SER A 480 -7.89 -3.87 18.05
CA SER A 480 -7.09 -2.82 17.44
C SER A 480 -6.91 -3.18 15.96
N GLN A 481 -7.24 -2.25 15.06
CA GLN A 481 -6.88 -2.44 13.65
C GLN A 481 -5.39 -2.76 13.60
N VAL A 482 -5.04 -3.93 13.06
CA VAL A 482 -3.64 -4.35 12.97
C VAL A 482 -2.91 -3.33 12.11
N ALA A 483 -2.08 -2.53 12.77
CA ALA A 483 -1.23 -1.55 12.12
C ALA A 483 0.05 -2.25 11.65
N PHE A 484 0.29 -2.21 10.34
CA PHE A 484 1.50 -2.74 9.76
C PHE A 484 2.61 -1.67 9.77
N THR A 485 3.85 -2.11 10.00
CA THR A 485 5.02 -1.21 9.96
C THR A 485 5.55 -1.04 8.54
N LYS A 486 5.36 -2.07 7.71
CA LYS A 486 6.00 -2.21 6.40
C LYS A 486 5.01 -2.79 5.39
N ALA A 487 5.07 -2.31 4.15
CA ALA A 487 4.29 -2.85 3.04
C ALA A 487 5.09 -2.88 1.73
N ARG A 488 4.72 -3.80 0.85
CA ARG A 488 5.22 -3.91 -0.53
C ARG A 488 4.11 -3.43 -1.47
N LEU A 489 4.45 -2.53 -2.37
CA LEU A 489 3.59 -2.06 -3.44
C LEU A 489 4.17 -2.56 -4.77
N TYR A 490 3.32 -3.11 -5.62
CA TYR A 490 3.67 -3.53 -6.96
C TYR A 490 2.99 -2.61 -7.97
N THR A 491 3.78 -2.04 -8.86
CA THR A 491 3.28 -1.25 -9.99
C THR A 491 2.95 -2.16 -11.18
N ALA A 492 2.03 -1.70 -12.05
CA ALA A 492 1.69 -2.43 -13.27
C ALA A 492 2.91 -2.56 -14.20
N THR A 493 3.65 -1.46 -14.37
CA THR A 493 4.86 -1.39 -15.19
C THR A 493 6.04 -0.81 -14.43
N ILE A 494 7.25 -1.16 -14.85
CA ILE A 494 8.50 -0.61 -14.27
C ILE A 494 8.59 0.91 -14.38
N ASP A 495 7.99 1.48 -15.42
CA ASP A 495 8.05 2.92 -15.72
C ASP A 495 7.18 3.73 -14.71
N ASP A 496 6.24 3.09 -14.00
CA ASP A 496 5.40 3.71 -12.98
C ASP A 496 6.07 3.78 -11.59
N VAL A 497 7.16 3.01 -11.37
CA VAL A 497 7.86 2.90 -10.08
C VAL A 497 8.33 4.26 -9.54
N PRO A 498 8.99 5.14 -10.34
CA PRO A 498 9.49 6.41 -9.84
C PRO A 498 8.37 7.35 -9.37
N LEU A 499 7.23 7.37 -10.08
CA LEU A 499 6.08 8.19 -9.73
C LEU A 499 5.44 7.74 -8.42
N ALA A 500 5.22 6.42 -8.27
CA ALA A 500 4.66 5.85 -7.05
C ALA A 500 5.58 6.08 -5.83
N ALA A 501 6.90 5.95 -6.00
CA ALA A 501 7.87 6.21 -4.95
C ALA A 501 7.85 7.68 -4.47
N ASP A 502 7.78 8.65 -5.40
CA ASP A 502 7.73 10.08 -5.07
C ASP A 502 6.42 10.46 -4.34
N LEU A 503 5.28 9.88 -4.75
CA LEU A 503 3.99 10.10 -4.09
C LEU A 503 3.97 9.56 -2.66
N LEU A 504 4.56 8.38 -2.42
CA LEU A 504 4.70 7.81 -1.08
C LEU A 504 5.65 8.65 -0.21
N ALA A 505 6.77 9.12 -0.77
CA ALA A 505 7.72 9.98 -0.07
C ALA A 505 7.09 11.34 0.32
N LYS A 506 6.26 11.94 -0.56
CA LYS A 506 5.49 13.16 -0.26
C LYS A 506 4.52 12.98 0.91
N ARG A 507 3.94 11.79 1.06
CA ARG A 507 3.11 11.40 2.21
C ARG A 507 3.90 11.03 3.47
N LYS A 508 5.21 11.29 3.50
CA LYS A 508 6.09 11.05 4.65
C LYS A 508 6.34 9.57 4.98
N TYR A 509 6.14 8.66 4.03
CA TYR A 509 6.59 7.28 4.16
C TYR A 509 8.07 7.15 3.81
N ALA A 510 8.79 6.27 4.50
CA ALA A 510 10.13 5.86 4.06
C ALA A 510 9.96 4.88 2.91
N VAL A 511 10.73 5.03 1.83
CA VAL A 511 10.59 4.23 0.61
C VAL A 511 11.95 3.64 0.21
N LEU A 512 11.97 2.36 -0.12
CA LEU A 512 13.08 1.63 -0.73
C LEU A 512 12.59 1.06 -2.06
N SER A 513 13.32 1.37 -3.13
CA SER A 513 12.99 0.93 -4.50
C SER A 513 14.25 0.94 -5.36
N GLU A 514 14.24 0.16 -6.45
CA GLU A 514 15.30 0.13 -7.47
C GLU A 514 15.27 1.35 -8.42
N VAL A 515 14.73 2.49 -7.95
CA VAL A 515 14.59 3.71 -8.76
C VAL A 515 15.93 4.17 -9.31
N SER A 516 17.03 4.02 -8.56
CA SER A 516 18.37 4.36 -9.05
C SER A 516 18.76 3.54 -10.28
N ARG A 517 18.47 2.23 -10.29
CA ARG A 517 18.78 1.34 -11.41
C ARG A 517 17.91 1.63 -12.62
N ILE A 518 16.63 1.93 -12.40
CA ILE A 518 15.68 2.31 -13.47
C ILE A 518 16.08 3.66 -14.08
N ALA A 519 16.42 4.65 -13.24
CA ALA A 519 16.88 5.97 -13.68
C ALA A 519 18.20 5.86 -14.47
N GLU A 520 19.14 5.02 -14.01
CA GLU A 520 20.39 4.76 -14.72
C GLU A 520 20.13 4.21 -16.14
N ILE A 521 19.19 3.28 -16.31
CA ILE A 521 18.81 2.75 -17.64
C ILE A 521 18.22 3.84 -18.53
N HIS A 522 17.37 4.72 -18.00
CA HIS A 522 16.83 5.84 -18.77
C HIS A 522 17.91 6.86 -19.17
N GLU A 523 18.86 7.13 -18.27
CA GLU A 523 20.00 8.00 -18.55
C GLU A 523 20.94 7.38 -19.60
N GLN A 524 21.17 6.07 -19.53
CA GLN A 524 21.92 5.31 -20.52
C GLN A 524 21.23 5.31 -21.89
N ASP A 525 19.92 5.05 -21.98
CA ASP A 525 19.18 5.11 -23.25
C ASP A 525 19.24 6.51 -23.88
N THR A 526 19.06 7.56 -23.06
CA THR A 526 19.14 8.96 -23.53
C THR A 526 20.53 9.28 -24.06
N SER A 527 21.58 8.87 -23.33
CA SER A 527 22.97 9.08 -23.72
C SER A 527 23.34 8.33 -25.00
N LEU A 528 22.94 7.06 -25.11
CA LEU A 528 23.17 6.25 -26.31
C LEU A 528 22.40 6.78 -27.51
N LYS A 529 21.17 7.26 -27.32
CA LYS A 529 20.38 7.90 -28.38
C LYS A 529 21.09 9.14 -28.93
N MET A 530 21.66 9.97 -28.05
CA MET A 530 22.45 11.13 -28.44
C MET A 530 23.72 10.73 -29.20
N LEU A 531 24.46 9.73 -28.72
CA LEU A 531 25.65 9.20 -29.40
C LEU A 531 25.32 8.70 -30.82
N VAL A 532 24.31 7.83 -30.93
CA VAL A 532 23.89 7.26 -32.22
C VAL A 532 23.41 8.36 -33.17
N ALA A 533 22.68 9.37 -32.68
CA ALA A 533 22.24 10.49 -33.50
C ALA A 533 23.41 11.32 -34.07
N VAL A 534 24.43 11.62 -33.25
CA VAL A 534 25.62 12.36 -33.67
C VAL A 534 26.42 11.57 -34.72
N VAL A 535 26.63 10.28 -34.49
CA VAL A 535 27.34 9.41 -35.45
C VAL A 535 26.54 9.28 -36.74
N ALA A 536 25.22 9.04 -36.65
CA ALA A 536 24.36 8.92 -37.82
C ALA A 536 24.35 10.19 -38.66
N LEU A 537 24.31 11.37 -38.04
CA LEU A 537 24.40 12.66 -38.75
C LEU A 537 25.76 12.80 -39.46
N GLY A 538 26.86 12.49 -38.79
CA GLY A 538 28.21 12.56 -39.37
C GLY A 538 28.37 11.62 -40.57
N VAL A 539 27.96 10.36 -40.42
CA VAL A 539 28.00 9.35 -41.47
C VAL A 539 27.06 9.71 -42.62
N PHE A 540 25.89 10.27 -42.34
CA PHE A 540 24.96 10.75 -43.35
C PHE A 540 25.56 11.89 -44.20
N LEU A 541 26.15 12.91 -43.56
CA LEU A 541 26.80 14.02 -44.27
C LEU A 541 27.98 13.53 -45.14
N PHE A 542 28.81 12.66 -44.58
CA PHE A 542 29.90 12.02 -45.33
C PHE A 542 29.36 11.19 -46.50
N GLY A 543 28.24 10.50 -46.29
CA GLY A 543 27.49 9.79 -47.31
C GLY A 543 27.08 10.67 -48.48
N VAL A 544 26.44 11.80 -48.20
CA VAL A 544 26.00 12.75 -49.23
C VAL A 544 27.19 13.25 -50.05
N ILE A 545 28.32 13.59 -49.39
CA ILE A 545 29.54 14.06 -50.06
C ILE A 545 30.14 12.97 -50.96
N THR A 546 30.17 11.73 -50.49
CA THR A 546 30.71 10.58 -51.23
C THR A 546 29.84 10.28 -52.45
N VAL A 547 28.52 10.22 -52.27
CA VAL A 547 27.56 10.00 -53.35
C VAL A 547 27.61 11.13 -54.37
N PHE A 548 27.70 12.38 -53.92
CA PHE A 548 27.91 13.53 -54.78
C PHE A 548 29.17 13.37 -55.64
N SER A 549 30.31 13.06 -55.03
CA SER A 549 31.59 12.89 -55.73
C SER A 549 31.51 11.80 -56.81
N VAL A 550 30.90 10.64 -56.48
CA VAL A 550 30.74 9.52 -57.41
C VAL A 550 29.73 9.83 -58.52
N LEU A 551 28.66 10.55 -58.22
CA LEU A 551 27.65 10.92 -59.22
C LEU A 551 28.12 12.02 -60.15
N VAL A 552 28.95 12.96 -59.69
CA VAL A 552 29.64 13.93 -60.57
C VAL A 552 30.49 13.17 -61.59
N ASP A 553 31.39 12.28 -61.15
CA ASP A 553 32.23 11.50 -62.07
C ASP A 553 31.39 10.66 -63.05
N SER A 554 30.36 9.97 -62.54
CA SER A 554 29.47 9.16 -63.38
C SER A 554 28.66 9.98 -64.38
N THR A 555 28.30 11.23 -64.05
CA THR A 555 27.54 12.12 -64.95
C THR A 555 28.46 12.78 -65.97
N ASP A 556 29.68 13.16 -65.56
CA ASP A 556 30.68 13.76 -66.44
C ASP A 556 31.08 12.79 -67.56
N ARG A 557 31.28 11.50 -67.25
CA ARG A 557 31.51 10.44 -68.26
C ARG A 557 30.34 10.24 -69.23
N LYS A 558 29.14 10.73 -68.90
CA LYS A 558 27.91 10.57 -69.70
C LYS A 558 27.45 11.84 -70.42
N LYS A 559 28.20 12.94 -70.34
CA LYS A 559 27.84 14.23 -70.95
C LYS A 559 27.46 14.11 -72.42
N GLY A 560 28.25 13.39 -73.22
CA GLY A 560 27.97 13.19 -74.65
C GLY A 560 26.64 12.50 -74.93
N MET A 561 26.29 11.46 -74.16
CA MET A 561 25.01 10.75 -74.31
C MET A 561 23.82 11.62 -73.86
N ILE A 562 23.99 12.43 -72.81
CA ILE A 562 22.98 13.40 -72.35
C ILE A 562 22.75 14.48 -73.42
N GLY A 563 23.81 14.95 -74.08
CA GLY A 563 23.73 15.89 -75.21
C GLY A 563 22.90 15.32 -76.38
N ILE A 564 23.17 14.07 -76.79
CA ILE A 564 22.41 13.38 -77.85
C ILE A 564 20.92 13.25 -77.47
N LEU A 565 20.63 12.84 -76.22
CA LEU A 565 19.26 12.73 -75.70
C LEU A 565 18.51 14.08 -75.76
N ARG A 566 19.19 15.21 -75.48
CA ARG A 566 18.60 16.55 -75.61
C ARG A 566 18.35 16.95 -77.06
N VAL A 567 19.26 16.62 -78.00
CA VAL A 567 19.05 16.86 -79.44
C VAL A 567 17.87 16.05 -79.98
N MET A 568 17.65 14.84 -79.46
CA MET A 568 16.49 13.99 -79.80
C MET A 568 15.15 14.49 -79.21
N GLY A 569 15.13 15.61 -78.48
CA GLY A 569 13.91 16.27 -78.03
C GLY A 569 13.59 16.12 -76.53
N ILE A 570 14.50 15.62 -75.70
CA ILE A 570 14.32 15.61 -74.24
C ILE A 570 14.58 17.02 -73.66
N SER A 571 13.58 17.53 -72.92
CA SER A 571 13.69 18.80 -72.20
C SER A 571 14.75 18.77 -71.08
N GLY A 572 15.33 19.91 -70.72
CA GLY A 572 16.30 20.00 -69.61
C GLY A 572 15.72 19.53 -68.27
N SER A 573 14.45 19.84 -67.98
CA SER A 573 13.73 19.29 -66.83
C SER A 573 13.55 17.76 -66.92
N GLY A 574 13.39 17.21 -68.13
CA GLY A 574 13.35 15.77 -68.36
C GLY A 574 14.66 15.08 -68.00
N VAL A 575 15.81 15.68 -68.33
CA VAL A 575 17.14 15.19 -67.90
C VAL A 575 17.27 15.20 -66.38
N PHE A 576 16.79 16.26 -65.72
CA PHE A 576 16.79 16.36 -64.26
C PHE A 576 15.95 15.24 -63.61
N PHE A 577 14.70 15.04 -64.04
CA PHE A 577 13.83 13.99 -63.50
C PHE A 577 14.36 12.57 -63.80
N PHE A 578 14.98 12.36 -64.96
CA PHE A 578 15.65 11.10 -65.29
C PHE A 578 16.80 10.77 -64.32
N LEU A 579 17.69 11.73 -64.05
CA LEU A 579 18.80 11.54 -63.11
C LEU A 579 18.31 11.36 -61.66
N LEU A 580 17.25 12.09 -61.28
CA LEU A 580 16.62 11.95 -59.96
C LEU A 580 15.97 10.57 -59.79
N ALA A 581 15.22 10.09 -60.80
CA ALA A 581 14.62 8.76 -60.78
C ALA A 581 15.67 7.65 -60.68
N ARG A 582 16.80 7.78 -61.39
CA ARG A 582 17.94 6.87 -61.28
C ARG A 582 18.50 6.83 -59.86
N ALA A 583 18.72 7.99 -59.24
CA ALA A 583 19.24 8.06 -57.88
C ALA A 583 18.29 7.42 -56.86
N ILE A 584 16.98 7.59 -57.02
CA ILE A 584 15.97 6.95 -56.17
C ILE A 584 16.03 5.42 -56.33
N ILE A 585 16.10 4.90 -57.56
CA ILE A 585 16.23 3.46 -57.81
C ILE A 585 17.48 2.90 -57.13
N ILE A 586 18.62 3.60 -57.24
CA ILE A 586 19.86 3.20 -56.60
C ILE A 586 19.73 3.24 -55.07
N GLY A 587 19.12 4.29 -54.51
CA GLY A 587 18.87 4.40 -53.06
C GLY A 587 17.99 3.28 -52.53
N VAL A 588 16.94 2.89 -53.25
CA VAL A 588 16.09 1.74 -52.90
C VAL A 588 16.86 0.42 -52.99
N MET A 589 17.63 0.20 -54.05
CA MET A 589 18.47 -0.99 -54.20
C MET A 589 19.52 -1.08 -53.10
N SER A 590 20.15 0.03 -52.71
CA SER A 590 21.07 0.14 -51.58
C SER A 590 20.41 -0.18 -50.26
N ALA A 591 19.21 0.36 -50.00
CA ALA A 591 18.46 0.07 -48.80
C ALA A 591 18.13 -1.44 -48.72
N ALA A 592 17.71 -2.06 -49.82
CA ALA A 592 17.43 -3.50 -49.87
C ALA A 592 18.67 -4.34 -49.55
N VAL A 593 19.83 -4.01 -50.15
CA VAL A 593 21.11 -4.70 -49.87
C VAL A 593 21.54 -4.47 -48.43
N CYS A 594 21.45 -3.24 -47.93
CA CYS A 594 21.78 -2.88 -46.55
C CYS A 594 20.92 -3.66 -45.55
N CYS A 595 19.60 -3.71 -45.74
CA CYS A 595 18.69 -4.46 -44.89
C CYS A 595 18.98 -5.95 -44.92
N GLY A 596 19.23 -6.52 -46.10
CA GLY A 596 19.59 -7.94 -46.26
C GLY A 596 20.88 -8.30 -45.54
N ILE A 597 21.95 -7.50 -45.71
CA ILE A 597 23.21 -7.69 -45.00
C ILE A 597 23.02 -7.45 -43.50
N GLY A 598 22.23 -6.45 -43.09
CA GLY A 598 21.94 -6.14 -41.69
C GLY A 598 21.24 -7.30 -40.98
N VAL A 599 20.23 -7.92 -41.59
CA VAL A 599 19.56 -9.12 -41.06
C VAL A 599 20.55 -10.28 -40.95
N LEU A 600 21.35 -10.52 -41.99
CA LEU A 600 22.36 -11.57 -41.97
C LEU A 600 23.35 -11.36 -40.82
N LEU A 601 23.85 -10.14 -40.66
CA LEU A 601 24.83 -9.82 -39.62
C LEU A 601 24.21 -9.89 -38.22
N ALA A 602 22.98 -9.41 -38.03
CA ALA A 602 22.25 -9.53 -36.77
C ALA A 602 22.01 -11.00 -36.40
N ALA A 603 21.68 -11.85 -37.37
CA ALA A 603 21.51 -13.29 -37.15
C ALA A 603 22.83 -14.00 -36.84
N VAL A 604 23.96 -13.56 -37.43
CA VAL A 604 25.29 -14.10 -37.11
C VAL A 604 25.74 -13.66 -35.72
N LEU A 605 25.53 -12.39 -35.35
CA LEU A 605 25.86 -11.84 -34.05
C LEU A 605 25.00 -12.43 -32.92
N GLY A 606 23.71 -12.69 -33.19
CA GLY A 606 22.77 -13.26 -32.23
C GLY A 606 22.89 -14.78 -32.05
N LYS A 607 23.54 -15.50 -32.99
CA LYS A 607 23.80 -16.93 -32.83
C LYS A 607 25.05 -17.14 -31.97
N THR A 608 24.87 -17.81 -30.84
CA THR A 608 25.98 -18.46 -30.13
C THR A 608 26.65 -19.44 -31.09
N ILE A 609 27.91 -19.19 -31.46
CA ILE A 609 28.72 -20.16 -32.22
C ILE A 609 28.96 -21.34 -31.28
N ALA A 610 28.08 -22.34 -31.36
CA ALA A 610 28.19 -23.57 -30.60
C ALA A 610 29.46 -24.32 -31.06
N GLY A 611 30.48 -24.38 -30.19
CA GLY A 611 31.71 -25.13 -30.44
C GLY A 611 33.03 -24.42 -30.13
N THR A 612 33.03 -23.16 -29.69
CA THR A 612 34.26 -22.43 -29.35
C THR A 612 34.26 -21.94 -27.90
N GLU A 613 34.67 -22.80 -26.97
CA GLU A 613 34.88 -22.45 -25.54
C GLU A 613 35.83 -21.25 -25.34
N TYR A 614 36.70 -20.97 -26.31
CA TYR A 614 37.59 -19.81 -26.33
C TYR A 614 36.91 -18.45 -26.60
N LEU A 615 35.65 -18.43 -27.05
CA LEU A 615 34.87 -17.21 -27.32
C LEU A 615 33.78 -16.96 -26.26
N ALA A 616 33.74 -17.74 -25.18
CA ALA A 616 32.76 -17.60 -24.10
C ALA A 616 32.87 -16.28 -23.30
N TRP A 617 33.98 -15.56 -23.44
CA TRP A 617 34.18 -14.23 -22.86
C TRP A 617 33.58 -13.10 -23.70
N LEU A 618 33.16 -13.37 -24.95
CA LEU A 618 32.50 -12.35 -25.77
C LEU A 618 31.09 -12.10 -25.22
N PRO A 619 30.71 -10.83 -24.95
CA PRO A 619 29.37 -10.50 -24.50
C PRO A 619 28.36 -10.95 -25.56
N LYS A 620 27.25 -11.56 -25.12
CA LYS A 620 26.12 -11.83 -26.00
C LYS A 620 25.57 -10.49 -26.46
N VAL A 621 25.61 -10.24 -27.76
CA VAL A 621 25.11 -9.01 -28.34
C VAL A 621 23.78 -9.30 -29.02
N HIS A 622 22.67 -8.98 -28.35
CA HIS A 622 21.38 -8.97 -29.02
C HIS A 622 21.27 -7.72 -29.88
N VAL A 623 20.89 -7.90 -31.15
CA VAL A 623 20.64 -6.81 -32.10
C VAL A 623 19.17 -6.89 -32.48
N VAL A 624 18.38 -5.93 -32.00
CA VAL A 624 16.94 -5.88 -32.25
C VAL A 624 16.65 -4.84 -33.33
N LEU A 625 16.37 -5.31 -34.54
CA LEU A 625 16.00 -4.47 -35.68
C LEU A 625 14.48 -4.46 -35.83
N GLY A 626 13.86 -3.34 -35.47
CA GLY A 626 12.42 -3.13 -35.65
C GLY A 626 12.09 -2.52 -37.03
N PHE A 627 10.79 -2.46 -37.32
CA PHE A 627 10.30 -1.85 -38.56
C PHE A 627 10.71 -0.38 -38.72
N ASN A 628 10.77 0.36 -37.60
CA ASN A 628 11.10 1.78 -37.60
C ASN A 628 12.55 2.03 -38.04
N GLU A 629 13.48 1.18 -37.64
CA GLU A 629 14.89 1.28 -37.98
C GLU A 629 15.10 1.03 -39.48
N TYR A 630 14.45 0.00 -40.03
CA TYR A 630 14.48 -0.26 -41.47
C TYR A 630 13.89 0.90 -42.27
N LEU A 631 12.78 1.47 -41.80
CA LEU A 631 12.14 2.61 -42.45
C LEU A 631 13.06 3.85 -42.42
N LEU A 632 13.67 4.14 -41.27
CA LEU A 632 14.55 5.29 -41.09
C LEU A 632 15.79 5.18 -41.98
N VAL A 633 16.41 4.01 -42.05
CA VAL A 633 17.58 3.77 -42.91
C VAL A 633 17.20 3.79 -44.39
N THR A 634 16.04 3.26 -44.77
CA THR A 634 15.55 3.31 -46.16
C THR A 634 15.33 4.75 -46.61
N LEU A 635 14.63 5.55 -45.79
CA LEU A 635 14.42 6.97 -46.06
C LEU A 635 15.75 7.74 -46.10
N GLY A 636 16.66 7.45 -45.16
CA GLY A 636 18.00 8.02 -45.12
C GLY A 636 18.83 7.71 -46.37
N ALA A 637 18.80 6.47 -46.86
CA ALA A 637 19.52 6.05 -48.06
C ALA A 637 18.98 6.74 -49.32
N ILE A 638 17.65 6.81 -49.47
CA ILE A 638 16.99 7.53 -50.58
C ILE A 638 17.33 9.02 -50.51
N LEU A 639 17.24 9.63 -49.33
CA LEU A 639 17.54 11.04 -49.12
C LEU A 639 19.01 11.33 -49.46
N CYS A 640 19.94 10.47 -49.03
CA CYS A 640 21.36 10.57 -49.34
C CYS A 640 21.61 10.52 -50.86
N ALA A 641 20.97 9.58 -51.55
CA ALA A 641 21.07 9.46 -53.01
C ALA A 641 20.50 10.69 -53.74
N VAL A 642 19.36 11.20 -53.29
CA VAL A 642 18.69 12.38 -53.86
C VAL A 642 19.51 13.65 -53.62
N LEU A 643 20.02 13.86 -52.42
CA LEU A 643 20.85 15.04 -52.11
C LEU A 643 22.17 15.00 -52.89
N GLY A 644 22.80 13.83 -53.00
CA GLY A 644 24.03 13.66 -53.78
C GLY A 644 23.85 13.93 -55.28
N VAL A 645 22.68 13.60 -55.86
CA VAL A 645 22.40 13.83 -57.30
C VAL A 645 21.89 15.23 -57.62
N LEU A 646 21.42 15.99 -56.62
CA LEU A 646 20.71 17.25 -56.87
C LEU A 646 21.56 18.27 -57.64
N MET A 647 22.80 18.50 -57.20
CA MET A 647 23.74 19.42 -57.86
C MET A 647 24.21 18.91 -59.24
N PRO A 648 24.67 17.64 -59.40
CA PRO A 648 25.02 17.09 -60.71
C PRO A 648 23.87 17.13 -61.72
N ALA A 649 22.64 16.80 -61.28
CA ALA A 649 21.46 16.81 -62.15
C ALA A 649 21.09 18.22 -62.61
N LEU A 650 21.16 19.22 -61.71
CA LEU A 650 20.94 20.62 -62.08
C LEU A 650 21.99 21.09 -63.09
N LYS A 651 23.28 20.78 -62.87
CA LYS A 651 24.35 21.10 -63.81
C LYS A 651 24.11 20.46 -65.18
N ALA A 652 23.80 19.16 -65.21
CA ALA A 652 23.54 18.43 -66.46
C ALA A 652 22.32 18.95 -67.22
N SER A 653 21.25 19.36 -66.52
CA SER A 653 20.03 19.91 -67.13
C SER A 653 20.25 21.26 -67.84
N ARG A 654 21.32 21.99 -67.49
CA ARG A 654 21.63 23.32 -68.01
C ARG A 654 22.71 23.34 -69.10
N LEU A 655 23.37 22.21 -69.38
CA LEU A 655 24.41 22.13 -70.41
C LEU A 655 23.83 22.33 -71.83
N ASP A 656 24.50 23.11 -72.66
CA ASP A 656 24.14 23.23 -74.08
C ASP A 656 24.30 21.85 -74.78
N PRO A 657 23.29 21.37 -75.54
CA PRO A 657 23.39 20.10 -76.25
C PRO A 657 24.61 19.97 -77.17
N PHE A 658 25.04 21.07 -77.81
CA PHE A 658 26.19 21.03 -78.71
C PHE A 658 27.52 20.94 -77.95
N ASP A 659 27.69 21.74 -76.91
CA ASP A 659 28.89 21.71 -76.05
C ASP A 659 29.05 20.36 -75.37
N ALA A 660 27.94 19.75 -74.91
CA ALA A 660 27.94 18.45 -74.26
C ALA A 660 28.40 17.31 -75.20
N ILE A 661 28.10 17.39 -76.50
CA ILE A 661 28.53 16.40 -77.51
C ILE A 661 30.02 16.57 -77.83
N VAL A 662 30.49 17.81 -77.99
CA VAL A 662 31.90 18.11 -78.27
C VAL A 662 32.78 17.71 -77.09
N GLU A 663 32.45 18.15 -75.87
CA GLU A 663 33.20 17.77 -74.66
C GLU A 663 33.18 16.26 -74.40
N GLY A 664 32.09 15.57 -74.77
CA GLY A 664 31.94 14.14 -74.59
C GLY A 664 32.72 13.27 -75.60
N GLN A 665 33.21 13.83 -76.71
CA GLN A 665 34.00 13.10 -77.70
C GLN A 665 35.51 13.11 -77.42
N PHE A 666 35.99 14.01 -76.53
CA PHE A 666 37.41 14.20 -76.24
C PHE A 666 37.85 13.68 -74.84
N HIS A 667 37.01 12.88 -74.17
CA HIS A 667 37.28 12.32 -72.84
C HIS A 667 37.12 10.80 -72.75
#